data_AF-A0A482XGI0-F1
#
_entry.id   AF-A0A482XGI0-F1
#
_cell.length_a   1.000
_cell.length_b   1.000
_cell.length_c   1.000
_cell.angle_alpha   90.00
_cell.angle_beta   90.00
_cell.angle_gamma   90.00
#
_symmetry.space_group_name_H-M   'P 1'
#
loop_
_entity.id
_entity.type
_entity.pdbx_description
1 polymer ?
#
loop_
_entity_poly.entity_id
_entity_poly.type
_entity_poly.pdbx_seq_one_letter_code
_entity_poly.pdbx_strand_id
1 'polypeptide(L)'
;MLVGVVQPVASCCMQLSLLLPLLLLLAAGGGGGWVKGVGAWVQTVAPKLTFPYRDSAAEPTHRFLGNDSAVDLFRLLQLEATTATIGARNVVYNISLSNLTEFRSRRIVWHPTGAHKELCFLKGKSEHHCHNYIRVGARVDDSQLLLCGTNAYKPLCRTYSIKENGEAEMTKETEGLGKSPYDPEHNSTAIYADGQLYAATVADFSGVDPLIFREPLRTERSDLKQLNEPSFVSSIAYKDYVLFFFREAAVEYMNCGKVVYSRVARVCKNDKGGPHQFYDRWTSFLKSRLNCSVPGDYPFYFDEIQSTSDIIETKGGQKMIYAVFTTPGNSIGGSAVCAFTMDDIMQTFDGYFKEQPSMNSNWMRVSPSKVPEPRPGDCVSDSRTLPDVSVNFVKSHSLMDSAVPSSFSLPFLVRISFQYRFTAVAVDPQVKAINGNTYDVVFIGTDDGRIISGVNVENEPDVKPVVIEEIQVLKPGTPVRNLKIIRVEGLPDKLMIIADELVQTILLHRCTAAKMNNCGMCIGIQDPYCAWDSSEDRCVAVNDFVGSHKLLFQNIPRGQHKMCKPPHVVSAVAVKPLERGIAGDEAGKDEVICPKCSICNPLPCTSDGQAQEKIVIYTADTLGMAVATSVLATLVVGFVAGYLFSRHYSHLPMHTHHQLNRLTGDNLNAEGPSYIPPCANNKPAINLVLNVPPKNANGKNANSSTDNKPIQKVKKTYI
;
A
#
# COMPACT_ATOMS: atom_id res chain seq x y z
N MET A 1 -35.74 -49.51 -11.84
CA MET A 1 -34.65 -49.85 -10.90
C MET A 1 -33.48 -50.39 -11.71
N LEU A 2 -32.25 -50.03 -11.33
CA LEU A 2 -30.95 -50.37 -11.95
C LEU A 2 -30.52 -49.57 -13.20
N VAL A 3 -30.52 -48.23 -13.12
CA VAL A 3 -29.47 -47.39 -13.73
C VAL A 3 -29.36 -46.15 -12.85
N GLY A 4 -28.26 -45.99 -12.11
CA GLY A 4 -28.01 -44.75 -11.36
C GLY A 4 -27.38 -44.92 -9.98
N VAL A 5 -26.24 -45.62 -9.88
CA VAL A 5 -25.23 -45.35 -8.83
C VAL A 5 -23.84 -45.77 -9.35
N VAL A 6 -23.37 -45.19 -10.46
CA VAL A 6 -21.94 -45.21 -10.84
C VAL A 6 -21.66 -43.93 -11.63
N GLN A 7 -21.50 -42.78 -10.95
CA GLN A 7 -21.10 -41.56 -11.65
C GLN A 7 -20.23 -40.53 -10.90
N PRO A 8 -19.85 -40.66 -9.61
CA PRO A 8 -18.88 -39.70 -9.05
C PRO A 8 -17.42 -40.21 -9.02
N VAL A 9 -17.11 -41.46 -9.39
CA VAL A 9 -15.73 -41.98 -9.30
C VAL A 9 -14.98 -41.98 -10.64
N ALA A 10 -15.70 -41.98 -11.77
CA ALA A 10 -15.08 -41.94 -13.11
C ALA A 10 -14.61 -40.54 -13.53
N SER A 11 -15.14 -39.46 -12.93
CA SER A 11 -14.75 -38.08 -13.27
C SER A 11 -13.42 -37.64 -12.66
N CYS A 12 -12.98 -38.28 -11.57
CA CYS A 12 -11.74 -37.94 -10.88
C CYS A 12 -10.50 -38.54 -11.56
N CYS A 13 -10.61 -39.76 -12.12
CA CYS A 13 -9.53 -40.38 -12.88
C CYS A 13 -9.31 -39.73 -14.27
N MET A 14 -10.36 -39.20 -14.90
CA MET A 14 -10.24 -38.55 -16.20
C MET A 14 -9.58 -37.16 -16.12
N GLN A 15 -9.75 -36.44 -15.00
CA GLN A 15 -9.08 -35.15 -14.74
C GLN A 15 -7.60 -35.29 -14.38
N LEU A 16 -7.16 -36.41 -13.80
CA LEU A 16 -5.73 -36.66 -13.55
C LEU A 16 -4.94 -37.00 -14.82
N SER A 17 -5.59 -37.59 -15.83
CA SER A 17 -4.93 -37.96 -17.10
C SER A 17 -4.58 -36.77 -18.01
N LEU A 18 -5.20 -35.60 -17.78
CA LEU A 18 -4.95 -34.35 -18.51
C LEU A 18 -3.91 -33.43 -17.84
N LEU A 19 -3.53 -33.70 -16.59
CA LEU A 19 -2.55 -32.90 -15.84
C LEU A 19 -1.10 -33.30 -16.12
N LEU A 20 -0.84 -34.58 -16.41
CA LEU A 20 0.52 -35.05 -16.75
C LEU A 20 1.07 -34.51 -18.08
N PRO A 21 0.30 -34.45 -19.19
CA PRO A 21 0.79 -33.86 -20.44
C PRO A 21 1.02 -32.35 -20.31
N LEU A 22 0.24 -31.65 -19.48
CA LEU A 22 0.38 -30.21 -19.25
C LEU A 22 1.64 -29.88 -18.42
N LEU A 23 1.98 -30.73 -17.44
CA LEU A 23 3.23 -30.61 -16.70
C LEU A 23 4.46 -30.93 -17.57
N LEU A 24 4.35 -31.89 -18.49
CA LEU A 24 5.41 -32.24 -19.43
C LEU A 24 5.61 -31.17 -20.53
N LEU A 25 4.55 -30.50 -20.98
CA LEU A 25 4.64 -29.33 -21.88
C LEU A 25 5.29 -28.12 -21.20
N LEU A 26 5.09 -27.94 -19.89
CA LEU A 26 5.77 -26.90 -19.11
C LEU A 26 7.24 -27.25 -18.83
N ALA A 27 7.58 -28.54 -18.70
CA ALA A 27 8.96 -29.00 -18.47
C ALA A 27 9.80 -29.11 -19.76
N ALA A 28 9.18 -29.30 -20.92
CA ALA A 28 9.87 -29.44 -22.21
C ALA A 28 10.14 -28.10 -22.94
N GLY A 29 9.73 -26.96 -22.38
CA GLY A 29 9.97 -25.62 -22.94
C GLY A 29 11.41 -25.09 -22.84
N GLY A 30 12.37 -25.94 -22.48
CA GLY A 30 13.80 -25.62 -22.45
C GLY A 30 14.45 -25.80 -23.82
N GLY A 31 14.04 -25.02 -24.82
CA GLY A 31 14.62 -25.10 -26.16
C GLY A 31 14.06 -24.07 -27.14
N GLY A 32 14.80 -22.95 -27.28
CA GLY A 32 14.77 -21.99 -28.39
C GLY A 32 13.50 -21.89 -29.26
N GLY A 33 12.59 -21.01 -28.88
CA GLY A 33 11.48 -20.56 -29.74
C GLY A 33 10.65 -19.53 -29.00
N TRP A 34 10.57 -18.31 -29.54
CA TRP A 34 9.86 -17.19 -28.93
C TRP A 34 8.36 -17.44 -28.88
N VAL A 35 7.88 -18.04 -27.78
CA VAL A 35 6.50 -17.85 -27.34
C VAL A 35 6.51 -16.63 -26.43
N LYS A 36 6.12 -15.47 -26.96
CA LYS A 36 5.72 -14.34 -26.12
C LYS A 36 4.48 -14.81 -25.35
N GLY A 37 4.68 -15.35 -24.15
CA GLY A 37 3.61 -15.55 -23.20
C GLY A 37 2.99 -14.19 -22.93
N VAL A 38 1.80 -13.95 -23.46
CA VAL A 38 0.97 -12.81 -23.04
C VAL A 38 0.55 -13.16 -21.61
N GLY A 39 1.30 -12.63 -20.63
CA GLY A 39 0.88 -12.69 -19.25
C GLY A 39 -0.48 -12.00 -19.15
N ALA A 40 -1.50 -12.72 -18.68
CA ALA A 40 -2.84 -12.15 -18.49
C ALA A 40 -2.88 -11.05 -17.41
N TRP A 41 -1.77 -10.85 -16.67
CA TRP A 41 -1.61 -9.91 -15.56
C TRP A 41 -0.15 -9.40 -15.48
N VAL A 42 0.03 -8.18 -14.93
CA VAL A 42 1.36 -7.57 -14.71
C VAL A 42 2.19 -8.47 -13.81
N GLN A 43 3.35 -8.93 -14.31
CA GLN A 43 4.24 -9.77 -13.52
C GLN A 43 4.93 -8.96 -12.41
N THR A 44 4.98 -9.54 -11.22
CA THR A 44 5.72 -8.98 -10.09
C THR A 44 7.20 -8.84 -10.44
N VAL A 45 7.71 -7.62 -10.41
CA VAL A 45 9.14 -7.35 -10.63
C VAL A 45 9.95 -7.88 -9.45
N ALA A 46 10.92 -8.75 -9.73
CA ALA A 46 11.83 -9.27 -8.72
C ALA A 46 12.87 -8.21 -8.30
N PRO A 47 13.15 -8.06 -6.99
CA PRO A 47 14.21 -7.17 -6.52
C PRO A 47 15.59 -7.64 -6.99
N LYS A 48 16.49 -6.70 -7.31
CA LYS A 48 17.88 -7.02 -7.68
C LYS A 48 18.71 -7.45 -6.49
N LEU A 49 18.45 -6.86 -5.32
CA LEU A 49 19.08 -7.22 -4.05
C LEU A 49 18.02 -7.61 -3.02
N THR A 50 18.31 -8.66 -2.25
CA THR A 50 17.50 -9.05 -1.10
C THR A 50 18.37 -9.16 0.14
N PHE A 51 17.87 -8.63 1.25
CA PHE A 51 18.54 -8.69 2.54
C PHE A 51 17.57 -9.27 3.58
N PRO A 52 17.78 -10.53 4.02
CA PRO A 52 16.98 -11.12 5.09
C PRO A 52 17.27 -10.43 6.43
N TYR A 53 16.37 -10.62 7.40
CA TYR A 53 16.46 -9.98 8.72
C TYR A 53 17.79 -10.22 9.45
N ARG A 54 18.42 -11.38 9.26
CA ARG A 54 19.71 -11.71 9.90
C ARG A 54 20.85 -10.82 9.37
N ASP A 55 20.86 -10.56 8.08
CA ASP A 55 21.89 -9.75 7.43
C ASP A 55 21.71 -8.27 7.77
N SER A 56 20.46 -7.79 7.77
CA SER A 56 20.13 -6.41 8.13
C SER A 56 20.32 -6.09 9.61
N ALA A 57 20.11 -7.08 10.49
CA ALA A 57 20.37 -6.94 11.92
C ALA A 57 21.87 -6.84 12.24
N ALA A 58 22.74 -7.30 11.34
CA ALA A 58 24.20 -7.21 11.49
C ALA A 58 24.77 -5.87 11.00
N GLU A 59 24.01 -5.06 10.24
CA GLU A 59 24.45 -3.72 9.84
C GLU A 59 24.41 -2.75 11.03
N PRO A 60 25.41 -1.86 11.17
CA PRO A 60 25.40 -0.82 12.20
C PRO A 60 24.22 0.13 11.95
N THR A 61 23.15 -0.07 12.71
CA THR A 61 21.92 0.73 12.65
C THR A 61 21.69 1.41 13.99
N HIS A 62 21.24 2.66 13.96
CA HIS A 62 20.78 3.30 15.19
C HIS A 62 19.32 2.94 15.41
N ARG A 63 18.98 2.63 16.66
CA ARG A 63 17.62 2.27 17.09
C ARG A 63 17.26 3.07 18.34
N PHE A 64 16.02 3.54 18.37
CA PHE A 64 15.41 4.19 19.51
C PHE A 64 14.13 3.43 19.87
N LEU A 65 14.07 2.90 21.08
CA LEU A 65 12.95 2.06 21.58
C LEU A 65 12.02 2.82 22.53
N GLY A 66 12.36 4.07 22.90
CA GLY A 66 11.61 4.83 23.89
C GLY A 66 11.55 4.15 25.25
N ASN A 67 10.35 3.87 25.75
CA ASN A 67 10.14 3.18 27.01
C ASN A 67 9.69 1.72 26.77
N ASP A 68 10.61 0.77 26.97
CA ASP A 68 10.42 -0.67 26.70
C ASP A 68 9.26 -1.35 27.46
N SER A 69 8.59 -0.63 28.36
CA SER A 69 7.55 -1.19 29.24
C SER A 69 6.18 -1.32 28.57
N ALA A 70 5.90 -0.60 27.48
CA ALA A 70 4.59 -0.64 26.82
C ALA A 70 4.58 -0.14 25.37
N VAL A 71 3.50 -0.43 24.64
CA VAL A 71 3.26 0.08 23.29
C VAL A 71 2.99 1.60 23.32
N ASP A 72 3.92 2.35 22.75
CA ASP A 72 3.90 3.81 22.74
C ASP A 72 3.18 4.42 21.53
N LEU A 73 3.04 3.64 20.45
CA LEU A 73 2.46 4.03 19.16
C LEU A 73 3.09 5.32 18.63
N PHE A 74 4.38 5.25 18.25
CA PHE A 74 5.13 6.43 17.84
C PHE A 74 4.54 7.14 16.62
N ARG A 75 4.52 8.47 16.70
CA ARG A 75 4.12 9.36 15.61
C ARG A 75 5.17 10.44 15.40
N LEU A 76 5.62 10.63 14.16
CA LEU A 76 6.44 11.79 13.80
C LEU A 76 5.58 13.04 13.90
N LEU A 77 5.97 13.98 14.75
CA LEU A 77 5.28 15.25 14.93
C LEU A 77 5.97 16.36 14.15
N GLN A 78 7.29 16.43 14.24
CA GLN A 78 8.09 17.44 13.56
C GLN A 78 9.46 16.86 13.21
N LEU A 79 9.95 17.20 12.01
CA LEU A 79 11.29 16.89 11.54
C LEU A 79 12.02 18.22 11.30
N GLU A 80 13.13 18.42 12.01
CA GLU A 80 14.04 19.55 11.82
C GLU A 80 15.33 19.09 11.11
N ALA A 81 16.28 20.00 10.89
CA ALA A 81 17.54 19.67 10.22
C ALA A 81 18.38 18.63 10.98
N THR A 82 18.38 18.68 12.32
CA THR A 82 19.23 17.82 13.17
C THR A 82 18.48 17.04 14.22
N THR A 83 17.20 17.36 14.46
CA THR A 83 16.37 16.71 15.49
C THR A 83 15.02 16.26 14.94
N ALA A 84 14.44 15.23 15.56
CA ALA A 84 13.06 14.82 15.32
C ALA A 84 12.29 14.81 16.64
N THR A 85 11.04 15.29 16.57
CA THR A 85 10.10 15.25 17.67
C THR A 85 9.12 14.10 17.46
N ILE A 86 9.15 13.12 18.36
CA ILE A 86 8.36 11.89 18.29
C ILE A 86 7.31 11.91 19.40
N GLY A 87 6.04 11.87 19.01
CA GLY A 87 4.91 11.72 19.91
C GLY A 87 4.73 10.25 20.30
N ALA A 88 4.54 10.01 21.59
CA ALA A 88 4.38 8.69 22.17
C ALA A 88 3.27 8.69 23.22
N ARG A 89 3.16 7.60 23.99
CA ARG A 89 2.27 7.48 25.14
C ARG A 89 2.81 8.30 26.32
N ASN A 90 2.05 9.29 26.74
CA ASN A 90 2.28 10.25 27.82
C ASN A 90 3.55 11.11 27.68
N VAL A 91 4.33 10.95 26.62
CA VAL A 91 5.65 11.57 26.46
C VAL A 91 5.82 12.04 25.03
N VAL A 92 6.57 13.12 24.86
CA VAL A 92 7.15 13.53 23.58
C VAL A 92 8.67 13.48 23.71
N TYR A 93 9.28 12.72 22.82
CA TYR A 93 10.72 12.57 22.73
C TYR A 93 11.29 13.55 21.71
N ASN A 94 12.42 14.16 22.05
CA ASN A 94 13.25 14.88 21.08
C ASN A 94 14.52 14.05 20.88
N ILE A 95 14.74 13.56 19.66
CA ILE A 95 15.85 12.67 19.32
C ILE A 95 16.77 13.31 18.29
N SER A 96 18.07 13.05 18.41
CA SER A 96 19.07 13.46 17.42
C SER A 96 18.96 12.61 16.16
N LEU A 97 19.00 13.24 14.98
CA LEU A 97 19.00 12.53 13.70
C LEU A 97 20.34 11.86 13.38
N SER A 98 21.43 12.23 14.07
CA SER A 98 22.75 11.65 13.83
C SER A 98 22.85 10.19 14.29
N ASN A 99 22.37 9.91 15.50
CA ASN A 99 22.56 8.63 16.21
C ASN A 99 21.29 8.12 16.92
N LEU A 100 20.15 8.78 16.74
CA LEU A 100 18.87 8.51 17.42
C LEU A 100 18.93 8.55 18.96
N THR A 101 19.88 9.29 19.55
CA THR A 101 19.90 9.50 21.01
C THR A 101 18.92 10.57 21.42
N GLU A 102 18.24 10.35 22.54
CA GLU A 102 17.28 11.29 23.11
C GLU A 102 17.97 12.46 23.83
N PHE A 103 17.53 13.68 23.56
CA PHE A 103 17.82 14.85 24.38
C PHE A 103 16.90 14.89 25.59
N ARG A 104 17.30 14.20 26.68
CA ARG A 104 16.46 14.05 27.89
C ARG A 104 15.99 15.37 28.51
N SER A 105 16.78 16.45 28.43
CA SER A 105 16.37 17.78 28.90
C SER A 105 15.20 18.38 28.12
N ARG A 106 15.00 17.95 26.87
CA ARG A 106 13.92 18.41 25.98
C ARG A 106 12.69 17.50 26.00
N ARG A 107 12.67 16.49 26.88
CA ARG A 107 11.54 15.56 27.02
C ARG A 107 10.33 16.29 27.59
N ILE A 108 9.18 16.14 26.94
CA ILE A 108 7.92 16.64 27.47
C ILE A 108 7.13 15.48 28.05
N VAL A 109 6.83 15.54 29.34
CA VAL A 109 6.00 14.55 30.02
C VAL A 109 4.59 15.11 30.20
N TRP A 110 3.60 14.43 29.63
CA TRP A 110 2.21 14.85 29.64
C TRP A 110 1.26 13.66 29.86
N HIS A 111 1.01 13.36 31.13
CA HIS A 111 0.06 12.33 31.55
C HIS A 111 -1.38 12.87 31.59
N PRO A 112 -2.39 12.01 31.37
CA PRO A 112 -3.77 12.38 31.66
C PRO A 112 -3.98 12.52 33.18
N THR A 113 -4.96 13.34 33.57
CA THR A 113 -5.36 13.45 34.99
C THR A 113 -6.05 12.17 35.45
N GLY A 114 -6.00 11.89 36.76
CA GLY A 114 -6.68 10.73 37.36
C GLY A 114 -8.17 10.67 37.01
N ALA A 115 -8.84 11.83 37.04
CA ALA A 115 -10.26 11.94 36.69
C ALA A 115 -10.55 11.63 35.22
N HIS A 116 -9.69 12.05 34.28
CA HIS A 116 -9.85 11.69 32.87
C HIS A 116 -9.63 10.18 32.64
N LYS A 117 -8.65 9.61 33.35
CA LYS A 117 -8.37 8.17 33.28
C LYS A 117 -9.54 7.35 33.81
N GLU A 118 -10.08 7.71 34.97
CA GLU A 118 -11.26 7.07 35.56
C GLU A 118 -12.50 7.19 34.67
N LEU A 119 -12.75 8.38 34.10
CA LEU A 119 -13.85 8.57 33.15
C LEU A 119 -13.70 7.68 31.91
N CYS A 120 -12.48 7.49 31.39
CA CYS A 120 -12.20 6.60 30.27
C CYS A 120 -12.53 5.13 30.62
N PHE A 121 -12.16 4.68 31.82
CA PHE A 121 -12.51 3.35 32.32
C PHE A 121 -14.01 3.17 32.52
N LEU A 122 -14.69 4.16 33.09
CA LEU A 122 -16.15 4.15 33.28
C LEU A 122 -16.90 4.05 31.95
N LYS A 123 -16.31 4.53 30.85
CA LYS A 123 -16.84 4.39 29.48
C LYS A 123 -16.43 3.08 28.79
N GLY A 124 -15.82 2.14 29.51
CA GLY A 124 -15.54 0.78 29.05
C GLY A 124 -14.27 0.62 28.21
N LYS A 125 -13.34 1.59 28.22
CA LYS A 125 -12.06 1.48 27.51
C LYS A 125 -11.01 0.76 28.37
N SER A 126 -10.06 0.10 27.71
CA SER A 126 -9.00 -0.66 28.40
C SER A 126 -7.89 0.23 28.94
N GLU A 127 -7.06 -0.32 29.82
CA GLU A 127 -5.91 0.42 30.40
C GLU A 127 -4.96 0.94 29.34
N HIS A 128 -4.66 0.16 28.31
CA HIS A 128 -3.80 0.60 27.22
C HIS A 128 -4.34 1.87 26.53
N HIS A 129 -5.65 1.94 26.28
CA HIS A 129 -6.31 3.06 25.62
C HIS A 129 -6.43 4.32 26.48
N CYS A 130 -6.54 4.16 27.80
CA CYS A 130 -6.77 5.26 28.74
C CYS A 130 -5.46 5.99 29.13
N HIS A 131 -4.67 6.36 28.12
CA HIS A 131 -3.47 7.17 28.24
C HIS A 131 -3.51 8.37 27.29
N ASN A 132 -2.55 9.28 27.45
CA ASN A 132 -2.42 10.41 26.55
C ASN A 132 -1.47 10.08 25.41
N TYR A 133 -1.98 9.76 24.23
CA TYR A 133 -1.16 9.54 23.05
C TYR A 133 -1.03 10.84 22.27
N ILE A 134 0.19 11.33 22.09
CA ILE A 134 0.43 12.56 21.35
C ILE A 134 0.38 12.26 19.86
N ARG A 135 -0.53 12.92 19.15
CA ARG A 135 -0.89 12.59 17.75
C ARG A 135 -0.69 13.74 16.79
N VAL A 136 -0.74 14.96 17.29
CA VAL A 136 -0.57 16.17 16.48
C VAL A 136 0.53 17.02 17.09
N GLY A 137 1.44 17.47 16.24
CA GLY A 137 2.42 18.49 16.59
C GLY A 137 2.57 19.46 15.43
N ALA A 138 2.68 20.73 15.76
CA ALA A 138 2.78 21.82 14.81
C ALA A 138 3.64 22.94 15.40
N ARG A 139 4.59 23.43 14.61
CA ARG A 139 5.32 24.64 14.97
C ARG A 139 4.46 25.86 14.58
N VAL A 140 4.07 26.64 15.59
CA VAL A 140 3.23 27.84 15.44
C VAL A 140 4.09 29.02 14.97
N ASP A 141 5.24 29.18 15.63
CA ASP A 141 6.32 30.10 15.31
C ASP A 141 7.65 29.45 15.73
N ASP A 142 8.80 30.10 15.50
CA ASP A 142 10.12 29.53 15.83
C ASP A 142 10.28 29.13 17.30
N SER A 143 9.54 29.80 18.20
CA SER A 143 9.56 29.61 19.65
C SER A 143 8.37 28.80 20.19
N GLN A 144 7.33 28.55 19.41
CA GLN A 144 6.09 27.94 19.90
C GLN A 144 5.77 26.62 19.22
N LEU A 145 5.53 25.61 20.06
CA LEU A 145 5.12 24.27 19.65
C LEU A 145 3.72 23.96 20.17
N LEU A 146 2.79 23.71 19.24
CA LEU A 146 1.46 23.21 19.55
C LEU A 146 1.47 21.68 19.52
N LEU A 147 1.04 21.05 20.61
CA LEU A 147 0.92 19.60 20.74
C LEU A 147 -0.50 19.23 21.13
N CYS A 148 -1.08 18.23 20.48
CA CYS A 148 -2.37 17.67 20.89
C CYS A 148 -2.28 16.16 21.09
N GLY A 149 -2.98 15.67 22.10
CA GLY A 149 -3.04 14.26 22.42
C GLY A 149 -4.44 13.79 22.78
N THR A 150 -4.63 12.47 22.75
CA THR A 150 -5.91 11.80 23.02
C THR A 150 -6.39 11.98 24.46
N ASN A 151 -5.46 12.20 25.40
CA ASN A 151 -5.68 12.42 26.83
C ASN A 151 -6.79 11.51 27.41
N ALA A 152 -6.61 10.20 27.27
CA ALA A 152 -7.56 9.17 27.73
C ALA A 152 -8.98 9.40 27.21
N TYR A 153 -9.13 9.45 25.87
CA TYR A 153 -10.42 9.70 25.21
C TYR A 153 -11.08 11.03 25.61
N LYS A 154 -10.27 12.04 25.91
CA LYS A 154 -10.69 13.43 26.09
C LYS A 154 -9.62 14.34 25.47
N PRO A 155 -9.62 14.51 24.14
CA PRO A 155 -8.54 15.18 23.43
C PRO A 155 -8.28 16.60 23.96
N LEU A 156 -7.00 16.91 24.18
CA LEU A 156 -6.53 18.23 24.63
C LEU A 156 -5.38 18.71 23.76
N CYS A 157 -5.20 20.02 23.70
CA CYS A 157 -4.09 20.68 23.03
C CYS A 157 -3.35 21.60 24.00
N ARG A 158 -2.02 21.56 23.98
CA ARG A 158 -1.13 22.43 24.74
C ARG A 158 -0.19 23.18 23.81
N THR A 159 -0.02 24.48 24.05
CA THR A 159 1.03 25.28 23.44
C THR A 159 2.21 25.34 24.39
N TYR A 160 3.41 25.14 23.87
CA TYR A 160 4.66 25.19 24.59
C TYR A 160 5.54 26.29 24.02
N SER A 161 6.17 27.07 24.88
CA SER A 161 7.26 27.97 24.53
C SER A 161 8.59 27.24 24.68
N ILE A 162 9.39 27.21 23.61
CA ILE A 162 10.71 26.59 23.54
C ILE A 162 11.73 27.65 23.97
N LYS A 163 12.42 27.39 25.08
CA LYS A 163 13.51 28.22 25.59
C LYS A 163 14.79 28.02 24.76
N GLU A 164 15.77 28.91 24.90
CA GLU A 164 17.07 28.82 24.21
C GLU A 164 17.83 27.51 24.51
N ASN A 165 17.68 26.96 25.73
CA ASN A 165 18.24 25.66 26.11
C ASN A 165 17.49 24.46 25.49
N GLY A 166 16.39 24.71 24.76
CA GLY A 166 15.51 23.73 24.14
C GLY A 166 14.45 23.13 25.06
N GLU A 167 14.36 23.58 26.31
CA GLU A 167 13.30 23.15 27.24
C GLU A 167 11.96 23.77 26.84
N ALA A 168 10.90 22.97 26.92
CA ALA A 168 9.56 23.37 26.56
C ALA A 168 8.72 23.69 27.81
N GLU A 169 8.25 24.92 27.93
CA GLU A 169 7.38 25.39 29.01
C GLU A 169 5.94 25.54 28.50
N MET A 170 4.98 24.91 29.19
CA MET A 170 3.57 24.98 28.80
C MET A 170 3.00 26.38 29.07
N THR A 171 2.49 27.04 28.04
CA THR A 171 1.93 28.40 28.13
C THR A 171 0.41 28.43 28.10
N LYS A 172 -0.22 27.50 27.36
CA LYS A 172 -1.68 27.48 27.17
C LYS A 172 -2.18 26.05 27.01
N GLU A 173 -3.33 25.75 27.63
CA GLU A 173 -4.09 24.51 27.41
C GLU A 173 -5.47 24.85 26.84
N THR A 174 -5.90 24.10 25.83
CA THR A 174 -7.18 24.26 25.12
C THR A 174 -7.80 22.91 24.81
N GLU A 175 -9.09 22.89 24.47
CA GLU A 175 -9.76 21.68 24.03
C GLU A 175 -9.19 21.18 22.69
N GLY A 176 -9.00 19.86 22.60
CA GLY A 176 -8.50 19.18 21.39
C GLY A 176 -9.60 18.60 20.51
N LEU A 177 -10.86 18.94 20.76
CA LEU A 177 -12.02 18.47 19.99
C LEU A 177 -11.85 18.81 18.50
N GLY A 178 -11.92 17.80 17.63
CA GLY A 178 -11.69 17.98 16.18
C GLY A 178 -10.24 18.29 15.79
N LYS A 179 -9.31 18.44 16.75
CA LYS A 179 -7.88 18.69 16.52
C LYS A 179 -7.04 17.42 16.70
N SER A 180 -7.42 16.54 17.62
CA SER A 180 -6.76 15.25 17.89
C SER A 180 -7.81 14.14 18.00
N PRO A 181 -7.49 12.90 17.58
CA PRO A 181 -8.41 11.78 17.76
C PRO A 181 -8.63 11.44 19.25
N TYR A 182 -9.72 10.74 19.52
CA TYR A 182 -10.03 10.13 20.82
C TYR A 182 -9.28 8.81 21.01
N ASP A 183 -9.37 7.96 19.99
CA ASP A 183 -8.73 6.65 19.95
C ASP A 183 -7.32 6.79 19.37
N PRO A 184 -6.27 6.28 20.05
CA PRO A 184 -4.90 6.37 19.56
C PRO A 184 -4.64 5.62 18.25
N GLU A 185 -5.45 4.62 17.89
CA GLU A 185 -5.33 3.86 16.64
C GLU A 185 -6.09 4.51 15.48
N HIS A 186 -6.88 5.55 15.76
CA HIS A 186 -7.63 6.25 14.72
C HIS A 186 -6.70 7.05 13.81
N ASN A 187 -6.77 6.72 12.52
CA ASN A 187 -6.10 7.45 11.45
C ASN A 187 -6.56 8.91 11.36
N SER A 188 -5.66 9.82 11.66
CA SER A 188 -5.88 11.26 11.63
C SER A 188 -4.68 11.96 11.02
N THR A 189 -4.93 13.17 10.51
CA THR A 189 -3.89 14.02 9.97
C THR A 189 -4.14 15.45 10.39
N ALA A 190 -3.07 16.23 10.52
CA ALA A 190 -3.14 17.64 10.79
C ALA A 190 -1.95 18.36 10.18
N ILE A 191 -2.17 19.60 9.76
CA ILE A 191 -1.16 20.48 9.19
C ILE A 191 -1.40 21.90 9.70
N TYR A 192 -0.31 22.60 9.98
CA TYR A 192 -0.34 24.01 10.34
C TYR A 192 0.01 24.85 9.12
N ALA A 193 -0.91 25.71 8.71
CA ALA A 193 -0.75 26.55 7.51
C ALA A 193 -1.38 27.92 7.77
N ASP A 194 -0.73 28.99 7.32
CA ASP A 194 -1.19 30.39 7.42
C ASP A 194 -1.67 30.77 8.84
N GLY A 195 -0.92 30.34 9.86
CA GLY A 195 -1.23 30.67 11.27
C GLY A 195 -2.41 29.89 11.87
N GLN A 196 -2.90 28.84 11.21
CA GLN A 196 -4.04 28.05 11.68
C GLN A 196 -3.76 26.55 11.57
N LEU A 197 -4.33 25.79 12.52
CA LEU A 197 -4.29 24.33 12.48
C LEU A 197 -5.49 23.79 11.69
N TYR A 198 -5.19 23.02 10.66
CA TYR A 198 -6.13 22.23 9.89
C TYR A 198 -6.01 20.78 10.34
N ALA A 199 -7.10 20.19 10.80
CA ALA A 199 -7.10 18.82 11.31
C ALA A 199 -8.24 18.01 10.70
N ALA A 200 -7.99 16.73 10.47
CA ALA A 200 -9.00 15.79 10.02
C ALA A 200 -8.98 14.55 10.91
N THR A 201 -10.08 14.36 11.64
CA THR A 201 -10.24 13.36 12.70
C THR A 201 -11.73 13.19 13.03
N VAL A 202 -12.06 12.63 14.20
CA VAL A 202 -13.43 12.51 14.72
C VAL A 202 -13.69 13.47 15.89
N ALA A 203 -14.92 13.97 16.00
CA ALA A 203 -15.36 14.87 17.07
C ALA A 203 -16.04 14.15 18.24
N ASP A 204 -16.30 12.84 18.15
CA ASP A 204 -17.04 12.12 19.18
C ASP A 204 -16.27 10.92 19.72
N PHE A 205 -16.66 10.49 20.93
CA PHE A 205 -16.05 9.35 21.61
C PHE A 205 -16.21 8.03 20.84
N SER A 206 -17.31 7.85 20.10
CA SER A 206 -17.60 6.65 19.32
C SER A 206 -16.94 6.64 17.94
N GLY A 207 -16.43 7.77 17.45
CA GLY A 207 -15.85 7.90 16.12
C GLY A 207 -16.86 7.93 14.98
N VAL A 208 -18.11 8.32 15.24
CA VAL A 208 -19.22 8.37 14.28
C VAL A 208 -19.34 9.74 13.58
N ASP A 209 -18.76 10.81 14.14
CA ASP A 209 -18.76 12.17 13.58
C ASP A 209 -17.35 12.54 13.05
N PRO A 210 -16.95 12.06 11.86
CA PRO A 210 -15.73 12.48 11.20
C PRO A 210 -15.86 13.91 10.70
N LEU A 211 -14.78 14.68 10.79
CA LEU A 211 -14.76 16.05 10.29
C LEU A 211 -13.38 16.47 9.80
N ILE A 212 -13.42 17.45 8.89
CA ILE A 212 -12.28 18.32 8.61
C ILE A 212 -12.55 19.66 9.31
N PHE A 213 -11.62 20.06 10.17
CA PHE A 213 -11.78 21.14 11.13
C PHE A 213 -10.66 22.17 11.01
N ARG A 214 -11.04 23.44 11.08
CA ARG A 214 -10.14 24.57 11.30
C ARG A 214 -10.94 25.66 11.99
N GLU A 215 -10.61 25.95 13.24
CA GLU A 215 -11.39 26.85 14.10
C GLU A 215 -11.78 28.18 13.39
N PRO A 216 -13.08 28.55 13.28
CA PRO A 216 -14.28 27.84 13.77
C PRO A 216 -14.96 26.91 12.73
N LEU A 217 -14.42 26.76 11.52
CA LEU A 217 -15.04 26.00 10.41
C LEU A 217 -14.94 24.48 10.60
N ARG A 218 -16.03 23.80 10.25
CA ARG A 218 -16.12 22.34 10.17
C ARG A 218 -16.92 21.88 8.96
N THR A 219 -16.72 20.63 8.56
CA THR A 219 -17.64 19.91 7.66
C THR A 219 -19.00 19.67 8.32
N GLU A 220 -20.01 19.43 7.49
CA GLU A 220 -21.37 19.20 7.94
C GLU A 220 -21.47 17.93 8.79
N ARG A 221 -22.20 18.04 9.89
CA ARG A 221 -22.36 16.93 10.83
C ARG A 221 -23.27 15.87 10.23
N SER A 222 -22.82 14.61 10.24
CA SER A 222 -23.59 13.47 9.76
C SER A 222 -24.00 13.54 8.28
N ASP A 223 -23.31 14.36 7.48
CA ASP A 223 -23.52 14.41 6.02
C ASP A 223 -22.58 13.44 5.31
N LEU A 224 -23.14 12.26 4.98
CA LEU A 224 -22.41 11.19 4.29
C LEU A 224 -21.95 11.60 2.88
N LYS A 225 -22.54 12.63 2.27
CA LYS A 225 -22.07 13.14 0.97
C LYS A 225 -20.71 13.81 1.12
N GLN A 226 -20.46 14.49 2.24
CA GLN A 226 -19.17 15.11 2.53
C GLN A 226 -18.14 14.10 3.02
N LEU A 227 -18.48 13.30 4.04
CA LEU A 227 -17.57 12.32 4.64
C LEU A 227 -18.35 11.08 5.09
N ASN A 228 -17.96 9.90 4.61
CA ASN A 228 -18.62 8.64 4.95
C ASN A 228 -17.62 7.59 5.46
N GLU A 229 -17.52 7.45 6.79
CA GLU A 229 -16.55 6.55 7.45
C GLU A 229 -15.11 6.76 6.90
N PRO A 230 -14.58 8.00 6.85
CA PRO A 230 -13.27 8.25 6.26
C PRO A 230 -12.13 7.77 7.15
N SER A 231 -11.04 7.34 6.52
CA SER A 231 -9.75 7.10 7.15
C SER A 231 -8.73 8.07 6.59
N PHE A 232 -8.31 9.05 7.41
CA PHE A 232 -7.44 10.14 6.98
C PHE A 232 -5.98 9.71 6.95
N VAL A 233 -5.31 9.94 5.81
CA VAL A 233 -3.95 9.49 5.55
C VAL A 233 -2.95 10.63 5.71
N SER A 234 -3.17 11.74 5.00
CA SER A 234 -2.25 12.87 4.99
C SER A 234 -2.94 14.19 4.65
N SER A 235 -2.26 15.30 4.93
CA SER A 235 -2.69 16.65 4.59
C SER A 235 -1.51 17.48 4.10
N ILE A 236 -1.73 18.32 3.10
CA ILE A 236 -0.69 19.07 2.38
C ILE A 236 -1.20 20.48 2.07
N ALA A 237 -0.40 21.51 2.36
CA ALA A 237 -0.69 22.88 1.98
C ALA A 237 -0.09 23.19 0.60
N TYR A 238 -0.91 23.67 -0.34
CA TYR A 238 -0.47 23.99 -1.69
C TYR A 238 -1.25 25.18 -2.28
N LYS A 239 -0.51 26.21 -2.73
CA LYS A 239 -1.09 27.50 -3.17
C LYS A 239 -2.08 28.03 -2.11
N ASP A 240 -3.30 28.38 -2.50
CA ASP A 240 -4.35 28.92 -1.62
C ASP A 240 -5.17 27.85 -0.91
N TYR A 241 -4.78 26.57 -1.02
CA TYR A 241 -5.57 25.44 -0.54
C TYR A 241 -4.83 24.58 0.48
N VAL A 242 -5.61 23.88 1.30
CA VAL A 242 -5.17 22.71 2.06
C VAL A 242 -5.85 21.48 1.48
N LEU A 243 -5.05 20.50 1.11
CA LEU A 243 -5.48 19.22 0.56
C LEU A 243 -5.51 18.16 1.66
N PHE A 244 -6.51 17.28 1.62
CA PHE A 244 -6.64 16.14 2.52
C PHE A 244 -6.80 14.86 1.71
N PHE A 245 -5.98 13.86 2.04
CA PHE A 245 -6.00 12.56 1.41
C PHE A 245 -6.59 11.54 2.38
N PHE A 246 -7.59 10.80 1.93
CA PHE A 246 -8.29 9.83 2.75
C PHE A 246 -8.98 8.78 1.88
N ARG A 247 -9.42 7.69 2.50
CA ARG A 247 -10.32 6.71 1.88
C ARG A 247 -11.64 6.70 2.63
N GLU A 248 -12.75 6.53 1.93
CA GLU A 248 -14.10 6.55 2.51
C GLU A 248 -15.01 5.57 1.77
N ALA A 249 -16.16 5.23 2.35
CA ALA A 249 -17.17 4.44 1.66
C ALA A 249 -17.89 5.27 0.58
N ALA A 250 -17.81 4.84 -0.67
CA ALA A 250 -18.26 5.58 -1.85
C ALA A 250 -19.79 5.65 -1.94
N VAL A 251 -20.36 6.81 -1.63
CA VAL A 251 -21.81 7.05 -1.74
C VAL A 251 -22.32 6.91 -3.18
N GLU A 252 -21.46 7.17 -4.18
CA GLU A 252 -21.80 7.03 -5.59
C GLU A 252 -21.95 5.58 -6.05
N TYR A 253 -21.50 4.63 -5.24
CA TYR A 253 -21.56 3.20 -5.55
C TYR A 253 -22.53 2.42 -4.65
N MET A 254 -23.14 3.07 -3.65
CA MET A 254 -24.00 2.39 -2.66
C MET A 254 -25.18 1.62 -3.27
N ASN A 255 -25.71 2.06 -4.41
CA ASN A 255 -26.77 1.34 -5.13
C ASN A 255 -26.30 -0.01 -5.71
N CYS A 256 -25.00 -0.17 -5.93
CA CYS A 256 -24.36 -1.37 -6.48
C CYS A 256 -23.68 -2.22 -5.40
N GLY A 257 -23.33 -1.62 -4.25
CA GLY A 257 -22.70 -2.29 -3.11
C GLY A 257 -21.85 -1.33 -2.28
N LYS A 258 -21.27 -1.83 -1.18
CA LYS A 258 -20.33 -1.05 -0.37
C LYS A 258 -18.91 -1.22 -0.93
N VAL A 259 -18.35 -0.13 -1.47
CA VAL A 259 -16.97 -0.05 -1.96
C VAL A 259 -16.29 1.14 -1.31
N VAL A 260 -15.00 1.02 -0.99
CA VAL A 260 -14.18 2.11 -0.48
C VAL A 260 -13.49 2.76 -1.67
N TYR A 261 -13.47 4.10 -1.73
CA TYR A 261 -12.67 4.86 -2.69
C TYR A 261 -11.71 5.81 -1.99
N SER A 262 -10.55 5.99 -2.60
CA SER A 262 -9.57 7.00 -2.22
C SER A 262 -9.93 8.36 -2.77
N ARG A 263 -9.78 9.38 -1.94
CA ARG A 263 -10.16 10.76 -2.21
C ARG A 263 -9.00 11.72 -1.95
N VAL A 264 -9.01 12.79 -2.74
CA VAL A 264 -8.38 14.06 -2.38
C VAL A 264 -9.49 15.09 -2.19
N ALA A 265 -9.48 15.80 -1.07
CA ALA A 265 -10.34 16.96 -0.84
C ALA A 265 -9.51 18.24 -0.74
N ARG A 266 -10.11 19.38 -1.07
CA ARG A 266 -9.51 20.71 -0.91
C ARG A 266 -10.41 21.63 -0.10
N VAL A 267 -9.79 22.55 0.64
CA VAL A 267 -10.45 23.70 1.28
C VAL A 267 -9.58 24.95 1.07
N CYS A 268 -10.20 26.12 0.95
CA CYS A 268 -9.49 27.39 0.85
C CYS A 268 -8.91 27.80 2.20
N LYS A 269 -7.66 28.27 2.20
CA LYS A 269 -6.99 28.74 3.42
C LYS A 269 -7.64 29.99 3.99
N ASN A 270 -8.17 30.85 3.12
CA ASN A 270 -8.80 32.12 3.47
C ASN A 270 -10.33 32.04 3.67
N ASP A 271 -10.91 30.83 3.66
CA ASP A 271 -12.35 30.64 3.91
C ASP A 271 -12.69 31.21 5.29
N LYS A 272 -13.76 31.99 5.42
CA LYS A 272 -14.23 32.61 6.68
C LYS A 272 -15.59 32.07 7.11
N GLY A 273 -16.09 31.04 6.43
CA GLY A 273 -17.45 30.55 6.58
C GLY A 273 -18.43 31.24 5.66
N GLY A 274 -19.63 30.69 5.56
CA GLY A 274 -20.71 31.24 4.74
C GLY A 274 -21.51 32.33 5.45
N PRO A 275 -22.41 33.00 4.73
CA PRO A 275 -23.34 33.98 5.29
C PRO A 275 -24.33 33.33 6.28
N HIS A 276 -24.93 34.16 7.13
CA HIS A 276 -26.03 33.79 8.02
C HIS A 276 -25.72 32.56 8.91
N GLN A 277 -26.41 31.44 8.65
CA GLN A 277 -26.34 30.19 9.40
C GLN A 277 -25.12 29.32 9.06
N PHE A 278 -24.35 29.69 8.03
CA PHE A 278 -23.20 28.91 7.54
C PHE A 278 -21.85 29.42 8.08
N TYR A 279 -21.86 30.25 9.12
CA TYR A 279 -20.66 30.91 9.65
C TYR A 279 -19.57 29.93 10.13
N ASP A 280 -19.94 28.70 10.52
CA ASP A 280 -19.05 27.63 10.99
C ASP A 280 -18.94 26.47 9.98
N ARG A 281 -19.33 26.69 8.72
CA ARG A 281 -19.31 25.69 7.64
C ARG A 281 -18.37 26.09 6.52
N TRP A 282 -17.65 25.12 5.98
CA TRP A 282 -16.81 25.32 4.80
C TRP A 282 -17.66 25.76 3.60
N THR A 283 -17.22 26.81 2.91
CA THR A 283 -17.81 27.26 1.64
C THR A 283 -17.04 26.74 0.43
N SER A 284 -15.88 26.13 0.68
CA SER A 284 -14.91 25.71 -0.33
C SER A 284 -14.61 24.21 -0.36
N PHE A 285 -15.28 23.40 0.48
CA PHE A 285 -15.01 21.97 0.58
C PHE A 285 -15.47 21.21 -0.68
N LEU A 286 -14.50 20.67 -1.43
CA LEU A 286 -14.73 19.77 -2.55
C LEU A 286 -13.84 18.54 -2.44
N LYS A 287 -14.27 17.41 -2.99
CA LYS A 287 -13.50 16.16 -3.07
C LYS A 287 -13.61 15.47 -4.43
N SER A 288 -12.57 14.75 -4.81
CA SER A 288 -12.53 13.92 -6.02
C SER A 288 -11.90 12.56 -5.75
N ARG A 289 -12.21 11.56 -6.59
CA ARG A 289 -11.60 10.22 -6.57
C ARG A 289 -10.16 10.28 -7.09
N LEU A 290 -9.25 9.56 -6.46
CA LEU A 290 -7.91 9.28 -7.01
C LEU A 290 -7.95 8.00 -7.84
N ASN A 291 -7.50 8.04 -9.08
CA ASN A 291 -7.44 6.86 -9.95
C ASN A 291 -6.04 6.24 -9.93
N CYS A 292 -5.86 5.17 -9.15
CA CYS A 292 -4.69 4.29 -9.22
C CYS A 292 -5.12 2.95 -9.80
N SER A 293 -4.88 2.73 -11.09
CA SER A 293 -5.27 1.50 -11.78
C SER A 293 -4.21 1.01 -12.75
N VAL A 294 -4.25 -0.30 -13.03
CA VAL A 294 -3.54 -0.89 -14.17
C VAL A 294 -4.47 -0.82 -15.38
N PRO A 295 -4.06 -0.19 -16.48
CA PRO A 295 -4.84 -0.13 -17.70
C PRO A 295 -4.94 -1.51 -18.36
N GLY A 296 -6.01 -1.69 -19.14
CA GLY A 296 -6.31 -2.90 -19.89
C GLY A 296 -7.74 -2.81 -20.44
N ASP A 297 -8.22 -3.85 -21.12
CA ASP A 297 -9.62 -3.92 -21.59
C ASP A 297 -10.60 -3.70 -20.42
N TYR A 298 -10.23 -4.21 -19.25
CA TYR A 298 -10.87 -3.94 -17.97
C TYR A 298 -9.82 -3.45 -16.96
N PRO A 299 -9.86 -2.16 -16.58
CA PRO A 299 -8.90 -1.62 -15.62
C PRO A 299 -9.02 -2.30 -14.24
N PHE A 300 -7.88 -2.59 -13.62
CA PHE A 300 -7.83 -3.09 -12.24
C PHE A 300 -7.47 -1.96 -11.27
N TYR A 301 -8.31 -1.70 -10.28
CA TYR A 301 -8.17 -0.57 -9.37
C TYR A 301 -7.56 -0.96 -8.01
N PHE A 302 -6.71 -0.09 -7.47
CA PHE A 302 -6.27 -0.11 -6.08
C PHE A 302 -6.95 1.05 -5.35
N ASP A 303 -8.05 0.74 -4.67
CA ASP A 303 -8.96 1.78 -4.19
C ASP A 303 -8.68 2.29 -2.76
N GLU A 304 -7.81 1.64 -1.97
CA GLU A 304 -7.54 2.02 -0.58
C GLU A 304 -6.16 2.66 -0.39
N ILE A 305 -6.10 4.00 -0.28
CA ILE A 305 -4.88 4.76 -0.01
C ILE A 305 -4.38 4.53 1.42
N GLN A 306 -3.07 4.35 1.59
CA GLN A 306 -2.42 4.07 2.87
C GLN A 306 -1.47 5.20 3.32
N SER A 307 -0.72 5.81 2.39
CA SER A 307 0.21 6.92 2.67
C SER A 307 0.44 7.78 1.43
N THR A 308 0.96 9.00 1.65
CA THR A 308 1.46 9.89 0.59
C THR A 308 2.85 10.40 0.94
N SER A 309 3.63 10.76 -0.08
CA SER A 309 4.87 11.53 0.07
C SER A 309 4.57 13.01 0.34
N ASP A 310 5.63 13.77 0.63
CA ASP A 310 5.61 15.22 0.49
C ASP A 310 5.55 15.62 -1.01
N ILE A 311 5.31 16.90 -1.31
CA ILE A 311 5.32 17.39 -2.70
C ILE A 311 6.75 17.32 -3.23
N ILE A 312 6.91 16.61 -4.35
CA ILE A 312 8.17 16.45 -5.07
C ILE A 312 8.19 17.38 -6.28
N GLU A 313 9.28 18.10 -6.46
CA GLU A 313 9.51 18.95 -7.63
C GLU A 313 10.49 18.27 -8.59
N THR A 314 10.03 18.04 -9.82
CA THR A 314 10.84 17.47 -10.89
C THR A 314 11.74 18.52 -11.53
N LYS A 315 12.79 18.11 -12.27
CA LYS A 315 13.67 19.02 -13.02
C LYS A 315 12.93 19.96 -14.00
N GLY A 316 11.75 19.55 -14.48
CA GLY A 316 10.89 20.36 -15.35
C GLY A 316 9.99 21.37 -14.62
N GLY A 317 10.09 21.48 -13.30
CA GLY A 317 9.24 22.35 -12.46
C GLY A 317 7.85 21.76 -12.18
N GLN A 318 7.54 20.57 -12.72
CA GLN A 318 6.30 19.87 -12.41
C GLN A 318 6.33 19.36 -10.97
N LYS A 319 5.25 19.58 -10.25
CA LYS A 319 5.08 19.16 -8.85
C LYS A 319 4.16 17.95 -8.79
N MET A 320 4.55 16.92 -8.06
CA MET A 320 3.81 15.67 -7.95
C MET A 320 3.89 15.07 -6.56
N ILE A 321 2.97 14.16 -6.28
CA ILE A 321 2.95 13.35 -5.04
C ILE A 321 2.94 11.88 -5.41
N TYR A 322 3.59 11.06 -4.58
CA TYR A 322 3.51 9.61 -4.65
C TYR A 322 2.59 9.11 -3.55
N ALA A 323 1.73 8.15 -3.87
CA ALA A 323 0.77 7.60 -2.94
C ALA A 323 0.71 6.07 -3.04
N VAL A 324 0.60 5.44 -1.88
CA VAL A 324 0.49 3.99 -1.72
C VAL A 324 -0.98 3.61 -1.67
N PHE A 325 -1.37 2.62 -2.46
CA PHE A 325 -2.71 2.06 -2.50
C PHE A 325 -2.68 0.55 -2.28
N THR A 326 -3.76 0.01 -1.74
CA THR A 326 -3.98 -1.42 -1.56
C THR A 326 -5.33 -1.84 -2.11
N THR A 327 -5.46 -3.12 -2.41
CA THR A 327 -6.76 -3.76 -2.58
C THR A 327 -7.48 -3.87 -1.22
N PRO A 328 -8.82 -4.02 -1.22
CA PRO A 328 -9.58 -4.24 0.01
C PRO A 328 -9.08 -5.43 0.83
N GLY A 329 -9.24 -5.37 2.16
CA GLY A 329 -8.75 -6.40 3.08
C GLY A 329 -9.32 -7.80 2.84
N ASN A 330 -10.54 -7.90 2.30
CA ASN A 330 -11.22 -9.14 1.92
C ASN A 330 -10.91 -9.62 0.48
N SER A 331 -10.04 -8.92 -0.23
CA SER A 331 -9.58 -9.26 -1.58
C SER A 331 -8.20 -9.93 -1.55
N ILE A 332 -7.74 -10.41 -2.70
CA ILE A 332 -6.35 -10.84 -2.90
C ILE A 332 -5.43 -9.67 -2.57
N GLY A 333 -4.40 -9.91 -1.76
CA GLY A 333 -3.43 -8.89 -1.35
C GLY A 333 -2.70 -8.29 -2.53
N GLY A 334 -3.02 -7.05 -2.86
CA GLY A 334 -2.37 -6.26 -3.90
C GLY A 334 -2.05 -4.87 -3.37
N SER A 335 -0.87 -4.37 -3.70
CA SER A 335 -0.43 -3.02 -3.39
C SER A 335 0.14 -2.35 -4.64
N ALA A 336 -0.06 -1.05 -4.75
CA ALA A 336 0.48 -0.24 -5.83
C ALA A 336 0.98 1.10 -5.32
N VAL A 337 1.98 1.66 -5.99
CA VAL A 337 2.40 3.05 -5.84
C VAL A 337 2.00 3.81 -7.09
N CYS A 338 1.21 4.87 -6.95
CA CYS A 338 0.85 5.75 -8.05
C CYS A 338 1.37 7.15 -7.78
N ALA A 339 1.64 7.90 -8.85
CA ALA A 339 2.00 9.30 -8.76
C ALA A 339 0.91 10.17 -9.36
N PHE A 340 0.68 11.34 -8.78
CA PHE A 340 -0.31 12.32 -9.21
C PHE A 340 0.34 13.69 -9.32
N THR A 341 0.13 14.38 -10.45
CA THR A 341 0.62 15.74 -10.58
C THR A 341 -0.30 16.69 -9.82
N MET A 342 0.27 17.75 -9.24
CA MET A 342 -0.51 18.77 -8.57
C MET A 342 -1.43 19.53 -9.55
N ASP A 343 -1.01 19.63 -10.81
CA ASP A 343 -1.82 20.29 -11.84
C ASP A 343 -3.06 19.46 -12.20
N ASP A 344 -2.94 18.13 -12.36
CA ASP A 344 -4.09 17.23 -12.60
C ASP A 344 -5.07 17.25 -11.42
N ILE A 345 -4.54 17.28 -10.18
CA ILE A 345 -5.37 17.40 -8.97
C ILE A 345 -6.18 18.70 -9.03
N MET A 346 -5.53 19.83 -9.28
CA MET A 346 -6.21 21.13 -9.31
C MET A 346 -7.21 21.23 -10.47
N GLN A 347 -6.82 20.79 -11.67
CA GLN A 347 -7.67 20.79 -12.86
C GLN A 347 -8.94 19.96 -12.67
N THR A 348 -8.86 18.86 -11.91
CA THR A 348 -10.04 18.01 -11.61
C THR A 348 -11.11 18.79 -10.83
N PHE A 349 -10.72 19.71 -9.95
CA PHE A 349 -11.67 20.55 -9.20
C PHE A 349 -12.28 21.69 -10.04
N ASP A 350 -11.65 22.03 -11.15
CA ASP A 350 -12.21 22.98 -12.14
C ASP A 350 -13.20 22.30 -13.09
N GLY A 351 -13.30 20.96 -13.04
CA GLY A 351 -14.20 20.14 -13.84
C GLY A 351 -15.66 20.16 -13.39
N TYR A 352 -16.43 19.15 -13.78
CA TYR A 352 -17.87 19.08 -13.46
C TYR A 352 -18.12 18.48 -12.07
N PHE A 353 -19.17 18.95 -11.40
CA PHE A 353 -19.67 18.34 -10.18
C PHE A 353 -20.49 17.08 -10.48
N LYS A 354 -20.62 16.22 -9.48
CA LYS A 354 -21.44 15.00 -9.52
C LYS A 354 -22.69 15.19 -8.66
N GLU A 355 -23.86 14.89 -9.22
CA GLU A 355 -25.15 14.91 -8.51
C GLU A 355 -25.85 13.56 -8.54
N GLN A 356 -26.70 13.34 -7.54
CA GLN A 356 -27.68 12.27 -7.55
C GLN A 356 -29.08 12.89 -7.56
N PRO A 357 -29.80 12.91 -8.70
CA PRO A 357 -31.07 13.63 -8.81
C PRO A 357 -32.18 13.08 -7.90
N SER A 358 -32.18 11.77 -7.64
CA SER A 358 -33.08 11.12 -6.70
C SER A 358 -32.37 9.94 -6.04
N MET A 359 -32.82 9.50 -4.87
CA MET A 359 -32.17 8.44 -4.08
C MET A 359 -31.94 7.13 -4.87
N ASN A 360 -32.81 6.82 -5.83
CA ASN A 360 -32.72 5.62 -6.66
C ASN A 360 -32.04 5.86 -8.02
N SER A 361 -31.69 7.10 -8.34
CA SER A 361 -31.01 7.43 -9.60
C SER A 361 -29.52 7.14 -9.50
N ASN A 362 -28.91 6.85 -10.65
CA ASN A 362 -27.47 6.83 -10.78
C ASN A 362 -26.90 8.23 -10.56
N TRP A 363 -25.66 8.27 -10.10
CA TRP A 363 -24.90 9.50 -10.00
C TRP A 363 -24.51 9.98 -11.39
N MET A 364 -24.82 11.23 -11.69
CA MET A 364 -24.62 11.84 -13.00
C MET A 364 -23.87 13.16 -12.85
N ARG A 365 -23.32 13.61 -13.97
CA ARG A 365 -22.70 14.93 -14.08
C ARG A 365 -23.73 16.03 -13.96
N VAL A 366 -23.42 17.06 -13.18
CA VAL A 366 -24.21 18.30 -13.10
C VAL A 366 -24.08 19.09 -14.40
N SER A 367 -25.22 19.53 -14.96
CA SER A 367 -25.23 20.44 -16.11
C SER A 367 -24.57 21.78 -15.77
N PRO A 368 -23.71 22.34 -16.63
CA PRO A 368 -23.06 23.64 -16.40
C PRO A 368 -24.05 24.77 -16.13
N SER A 369 -25.24 24.72 -16.74
CA SER A 369 -26.30 25.71 -16.55
C SER A 369 -26.90 25.73 -15.13
N LYS A 370 -26.66 24.70 -14.31
CA LYS A 370 -27.09 24.63 -12.91
C LYS A 370 -26.02 25.12 -11.93
N VAL A 371 -24.78 25.33 -12.40
CA VAL A 371 -23.68 25.79 -11.55
C VAL A 371 -23.84 27.30 -11.35
N PRO A 372 -23.97 27.78 -10.11
CA PRO A 372 -24.15 29.20 -9.83
C PRO A 372 -22.82 29.98 -10.00
N GLU A 373 -22.94 31.31 -10.13
CA GLU A 373 -21.82 32.25 -10.12
C GLU A 373 -21.80 33.04 -8.80
N PRO A 374 -20.64 33.26 -8.15
CA PRO A 374 -19.31 32.75 -8.52
C PRO A 374 -19.23 31.24 -8.37
N ARG A 375 -18.35 30.61 -9.16
CA ARG A 375 -18.16 29.16 -9.18
C ARG A 375 -17.92 28.61 -7.76
N PRO A 376 -18.74 27.65 -7.31
CA PRO A 376 -18.62 27.06 -5.98
C PRO A 376 -17.30 26.32 -5.79
N GLY A 377 -16.61 26.56 -4.67
CA GLY A 377 -15.33 25.91 -4.34
C GLY A 377 -14.07 26.71 -4.66
N ASP A 378 -14.20 27.87 -5.30
CA ASP A 378 -13.08 28.78 -5.56
C ASP A 378 -12.85 29.75 -4.39
N CYS A 379 -11.59 30.12 -4.17
CA CYS A 379 -11.23 31.01 -3.07
C CYS A 379 -11.59 32.45 -3.40
N VAL A 380 -12.39 33.07 -2.53
CA VAL A 380 -12.79 34.49 -2.61
C VAL A 380 -12.17 35.28 -1.46
N SER A 381 -12.07 36.60 -1.59
CA SER A 381 -11.50 37.47 -0.55
C SER A 381 -12.30 37.47 0.76
N ASP A 382 -13.63 37.34 0.65
CA ASP A 382 -14.53 37.21 1.79
C ASP A 382 -15.66 36.23 1.47
N SER A 383 -15.59 35.01 2.02
CA SER A 383 -16.62 33.98 1.80
C SER A 383 -17.97 34.32 2.43
N ARG A 384 -18.01 35.27 3.38
CA ARG A 384 -19.24 35.68 4.07
C ARG A 384 -20.18 36.50 3.18
N THR A 385 -19.68 37.00 2.04
CA THR A 385 -20.49 37.74 1.06
C THR A 385 -20.98 36.86 -0.08
N LEU A 386 -20.66 35.57 -0.08
CA LEU A 386 -21.13 34.62 -1.09
C LEU A 386 -22.66 34.51 -1.07
N PRO A 387 -23.31 34.37 -2.24
CA PRO A 387 -24.74 34.09 -2.29
C PRO A 387 -25.08 32.75 -1.61
N ASP A 388 -26.22 32.70 -0.91
CA ASP A 388 -26.71 31.47 -0.27
C ASP A 388 -26.86 30.32 -1.27
N VAL A 389 -27.16 30.62 -2.54
CA VAL A 389 -27.28 29.63 -3.61
C VAL A 389 -25.94 28.90 -3.84
N SER A 390 -24.82 29.62 -3.89
CA SER A 390 -23.50 29.02 -4.10
C SER A 390 -23.07 28.17 -2.89
N VAL A 391 -23.35 28.62 -1.67
CA VAL A 391 -23.01 27.88 -0.45
C VAL A 391 -23.86 26.60 -0.31
N ASN A 392 -25.16 26.69 -0.57
CA ASN A 392 -26.03 25.50 -0.61
C ASN A 392 -25.65 24.54 -1.74
N PHE A 393 -25.15 25.06 -2.87
CA PHE A 393 -24.65 24.23 -3.96
C PHE A 393 -23.42 23.41 -3.53
N VAL A 394 -22.38 24.03 -2.95
CA VAL A 394 -21.19 23.29 -2.46
C VAL A 394 -21.59 22.22 -1.45
N LYS A 395 -22.47 22.57 -0.51
CA LYS A 395 -22.96 21.64 0.51
C LYS A 395 -23.57 20.38 -0.12
N SER A 396 -24.38 20.54 -1.15
CA SER A 396 -25.09 19.44 -1.81
C SER A 396 -24.27 18.72 -2.88
N HIS A 397 -23.26 19.38 -3.46
CA HIS A 397 -22.45 18.94 -4.60
C HIS A 397 -20.95 19.02 -4.29
N SER A 398 -20.51 18.37 -3.20
CA SER A 398 -19.10 18.38 -2.80
C SER A 398 -18.22 17.41 -3.61
N LEU A 399 -18.81 16.48 -4.36
CA LEU A 399 -18.08 15.46 -5.13
C LEU A 399 -17.91 15.88 -6.60
N MET A 400 -16.68 15.77 -7.12
CA MET A 400 -16.39 15.97 -8.54
C MET A 400 -16.74 14.74 -9.39
N ASP A 401 -17.11 14.95 -10.66
CA ASP A 401 -17.48 13.87 -11.61
C ASP A 401 -16.25 13.06 -12.07
N SER A 402 -15.17 13.76 -12.41
CA SER A 402 -13.93 13.18 -12.92
C SER A 402 -13.02 12.73 -11.78
N ALA A 403 -12.33 11.59 -11.97
CA ALA A 403 -11.28 11.13 -11.08
C ALA A 403 -9.93 11.73 -11.50
N VAL A 404 -9.06 12.01 -10.55
CA VAL A 404 -7.69 12.47 -10.80
C VAL A 404 -6.90 11.34 -11.46
N PRO A 405 -6.36 11.54 -12.68
CA PRO A 405 -5.54 10.54 -13.36
C PRO A 405 -4.17 10.39 -12.70
N SER A 406 -3.59 9.19 -12.77
CA SER A 406 -2.17 9.01 -12.43
C SER A 406 -1.28 9.62 -13.51
N SER A 407 -0.13 10.17 -13.12
CA SER A 407 0.82 10.84 -14.04
C SER A 407 1.36 9.90 -15.12
N PHE A 408 1.49 8.62 -14.80
CA PHE A 408 1.95 7.58 -15.71
C PHE A 408 0.78 6.67 -16.10
N SER A 409 0.87 6.06 -17.28
CA SER A 409 -0.13 5.08 -17.76
C SER A 409 -0.20 3.83 -16.87
N LEU A 410 0.86 3.53 -16.13
CA LEU A 410 0.96 2.39 -15.20
C LEU A 410 1.38 2.87 -13.81
N PRO A 411 0.97 2.20 -12.73
CA PRO A 411 1.51 2.45 -11.40
C PRO A 411 3.04 2.30 -11.37
N PHE A 412 3.71 3.10 -10.55
CA PHE A 412 5.16 3.05 -10.33
C PHE A 412 5.63 1.67 -9.91
N LEU A 413 4.92 1.01 -8.99
CA LEU A 413 5.22 -0.36 -8.61
C LEU A 413 3.92 -1.06 -8.29
N VAL A 414 3.76 -2.30 -8.77
CA VAL A 414 2.67 -3.18 -8.40
C VAL A 414 3.24 -4.42 -7.75
N ARG A 415 2.68 -4.79 -6.60
CA ARG A 415 3.05 -6.00 -5.86
C ARG A 415 1.80 -6.75 -5.46
N ILE A 416 1.68 -7.98 -5.92
CA ILE A 416 0.63 -8.90 -5.50
C ILE A 416 1.30 -9.90 -4.56
N SER A 417 0.86 -9.92 -3.31
CA SER A 417 1.47 -10.72 -2.26
C SER A 417 0.44 -11.06 -1.21
N PHE A 418 0.45 -12.32 -0.77
CA PHE A 418 -0.29 -12.75 0.42
C PHE A 418 0.51 -12.55 1.71
N GLN A 419 1.78 -12.13 1.60
CA GLN A 419 2.69 -12.02 2.74
C GLN A 419 2.66 -10.63 3.38
N TYR A 420 2.52 -9.59 2.55
CA TYR A 420 2.61 -8.21 3.01
C TYR A 420 1.87 -7.24 2.09
N ARG A 421 1.52 -6.08 2.63
CA ARG A 421 0.96 -4.93 1.91
C ARG A 421 1.83 -3.69 2.13
N PHE A 422 1.81 -2.77 1.19
CA PHE A 422 2.51 -1.50 1.34
C PHE A 422 1.76 -0.58 2.31
N THR A 423 2.52 0.16 3.13
CA THR A 423 1.98 1.02 4.19
C THR A 423 2.48 2.46 4.09
N ALA A 424 3.77 2.67 3.87
CA ALA A 424 4.42 3.98 3.89
C ALA A 424 5.23 4.23 2.61
N VAL A 425 5.42 5.50 2.25
CA VAL A 425 6.30 5.91 1.14
C VAL A 425 7.15 7.12 1.52
N ALA A 426 8.41 7.09 1.11
CA ALA A 426 9.31 8.24 1.06
C ALA A 426 9.98 8.29 -0.31
N VAL A 427 10.30 9.50 -0.79
CA VAL A 427 10.87 9.69 -2.12
C VAL A 427 12.12 10.56 -1.99
N ASP A 428 13.23 10.10 -2.55
CA ASP A 428 14.39 10.95 -2.79
C ASP A 428 14.31 11.54 -4.21
N PRO A 429 14.03 12.84 -4.33
CA PRO A 429 13.82 13.44 -5.64
C PRO A 429 15.13 13.76 -6.35
N GLN A 430 15.13 13.56 -7.66
CA GLN A 430 16.13 14.10 -8.58
C GLN A 430 17.57 13.67 -8.30
N VAL A 431 17.76 12.42 -7.90
CA VAL A 431 19.09 11.81 -7.71
C VAL A 431 19.84 11.81 -9.03
N LYS A 432 21.00 12.47 -9.07
CA LYS A 432 21.82 12.63 -10.26
C LYS A 432 22.66 11.39 -10.53
N ALA A 433 22.45 10.79 -11.69
CA ALA A 433 23.30 9.73 -12.22
C ALA A 433 24.57 10.32 -12.88
N ILE A 434 25.58 9.48 -13.14
CA ILE A 434 26.85 9.91 -13.74
C ILE A 434 26.69 10.54 -15.14
N ASN A 435 25.61 10.20 -15.85
CA ASN A 435 25.31 10.69 -17.18
C ASN A 435 24.58 12.05 -17.18
N GLY A 436 24.30 12.61 -16.00
CA GLY A 436 23.58 13.88 -15.83
C GLY A 436 22.05 13.75 -15.84
N ASN A 437 21.49 12.55 -16.05
CA ASN A 437 20.07 12.30 -15.88
C ASN A 437 19.71 12.27 -14.39
N THR A 438 18.48 12.63 -14.07
CA THR A 438 17.94 12.60 -12.71
C THR A 438 16.86 11.55 -12.60
N TYR A 439 16.80 10.86 -11.46
CA TYR A 439 15.81 9.82 -11.16
C TYR A 439 15.22 10.07 -9.77
N ASP A 440 13.93 9.79 -9.62
CA ASP A 440 13.28 9.78 -8.31
C ASP A 440 13.36 8.36 -7.73
N VAL A 441 14.01 8.23 -6.57
CA VAL A 441 14.16 6.94 -5.88
C VAL A 441 13.05 6.83 -4.83
N VAL A 442 12.22 5.80 -4.95
CA VAL A 442 11.05 5.61 -4.09
C VAL A 442 11.33 4.49 -3.10
N PHE A 443 11.17 4.78 -1.80
CA PHE A 443 11.26 3.85 -0.69
C PHE A 443 9.87 3.54 -0.16
N ILE A 444 9.54 2.26 -0.05
CA ILE A 444 8.21 1.76 0.30
C ILE A 444 8.34 0.88 1.54
N GLY A 445 7.55 1.18 2.57
CA GLY A 445 7.43 0.36 3.77
C GLY A 445 6.28 -0.63 3.67
N THR A 446 6.39 -1.75 4.38
CA THR A 446 5.34 -2.78 4.44
C THR A 446 4.78 -2.99 5.85
N ASP A 447 3.64 -3.67 5.93
CA ASP A 447 3.02 -4.11 7.18
C ASP A 447 3.79 -5.24 7.90
N ASP A 448 4.72 -5.91 7.20
CA ASP A 448 5.59 -6.94 7.76
C ASP A 448 7.02 -6.46 8.07
N GLY A 449 7.33 -5.17 7.90
CA GLY A 449 8.60 -4.59 8.33
C GLY A 449 9.72 -4.55 7.29
N ARG A 450 9.39 -4.71 6.02
CA ARG A 450 10.31 -4.59 4.89
C ARG A 450 10.35 -3.17 4.35
N ILE A 451 11.49 -2.83 3.77
CA ILE A 451 11.67 -1.66 2.92
C ILE A 451 12.00 -2.15 1.52
N ILE A 452 11.28 -1.62 0.54
CA ILE A 452 11.51 -1.86 -0.88
C ILE A 452 11.92 -0.55 -1.51
N SER A 453 13.05 -0.51 -2.21
CA SER A 453 13.47 0.66 -2.98
C SER A 453 13.39 0.38 -4.48
N GLY A 454 13.04 1.40 -5.25
CA GLY A 454 12.97 1.28 -6.69
C GLY A 454 13.03 2.62 -7.40
N VAL A 455 13.22 2.54 -8.71
CA VAL A 455 13.23 3.68 -9.63
C VAL A 455 12.43 3.35 -10.88
N ASN A 456 11.85 4.39 -11.47
CA ASN A 456 11.27 4.29 -12.79
C ASN A 456 12.32 4.67 -13.83
N VAL A 457 12.56 3.76 -14.76
CA VAL A 457 13.42 4.02 -15.91
C VAL A 457 12.51 4.30 -17.10
N GLU A 458 12.63 5.50 -17.65
CA GLU A 458 12.00 5.84 -18.91
C GLU A 458 12.67 5.07 -20.05
N ASN A 459 11.90 4.19 -20.70
CA ASN A 459 12.36 3.44 -21.84
C ASN A 459 11.22 3.44 -22.88
N GLU A 460 11.12 4.56 -23.62
CA GLU A 460 10.15 4.83 -24.68
C GLU A 460 9.66 3.55 -25.41
N PRO A 461 8.35 3.25 -25.44
CA PRO A 461 7.21 4.06 -24.97
C PRO A 461 6.74 3.77 -23.53
N ASP A 462 7.37 2.83 -22.81
CA ASP A 462 6.88 2.34 -21.52
C ASP A 462 7.81 2.71 -20.35
N VAL A 463 7.23 3.20 -19.25
CA VAL A 463 7.96 3.37 -17.99
C VAL A 463 8.17 2.01 -17.36
N LYS A 464 9.43 1.58 -17.22
CA LYS A 464 9.76 0.30 -16.62
C LYS A 464 10.17 0.47 -15.16
N PRO A 465 9.44 -0.12 -14.21
CA PRO A 465 9.85 -0.08 -12.82
C PRO A 465 11.00 -1.06 -12.58
N VAL A 466 12.00 -0.58 -11.86
CA VAL A 466 13.15 -1.35 -11.42
C VAL A 466 13.15 -1.37 -9.90
N VAL A 467 13.00 -2.57 -9.34
CA VAL A 467 13.10 -2.78 -7.89
C VAL A 467 14.57 -3.03 -7.56
N ILE A 468 15.21 -2.04 -6.93
CA ILE A 468 16.64 -2.06 -6.60
C ILE A 468 16.86 -3.07 -5.48
N GLU A 469 16.17 -2.91 -4.35
CA GLU A 469 16.34 -3.80 -3.21
C GLU A 469 15.05 -4.07 -2.44
N GLU A 470 15.02 -5.22 -1.75
CA GLU A 470 14.03 -5.58 -0.74
C GLU A 470 14.77 -6.02 0.53
N ILE A 471 14.68 -5.22 1.59
CA ILE A 471 15.35 -5.49 2.87
C ILE A 471 14.33 -5.66 3.99
N GLN A 472 14.46 -6.74 4.76
CA GLN A 472 13.70 -6.93 5.99
C GLN A 472 14.40 -6.19 7.14
N VAL A 473 13.94 -4.98 7.49
CA VAL A 473 14.62 -4.14 8.49
C VAL A 473 14.08 -4.40 9.90
N LEU A 474 12.77 -4.46 10.02
CA LEU A 474 12.09 -4.72 11.29
C LEU A 474 11.84 -6.21 11.46
N LYS A 475 11.50 -6.63 12.69
CA LYS A 475 11.05 -8.00 12.94
C LYS A 475 9.81 -8.29 12.07
N PRO A 476 9.71 -9.48 11.45
CA PRO A 476 8.54 -9.85 10.67
C PRO A 476 7.24 -9.65 11.46
N GLY A 477 6.27 -8.98 10.85
CA GLY A 477 4.98 -8.64 11.46
C GLY A 477 4.95 -7.29 12.20
N THR A 478 6.06 -6.55 12.24
CA THR A 478 6.06 -5.16 12.73
C THR A 478 5.79 -4.19 11.58
N PRO A 479 4.65 -3.46 11.57
CA PRO A 479 4.30 -2.59 10.47
C PRO A 479 5.13 -1.31 10.45
N VAL A 480 5.58 -0.92 9.26
CA VAL A 480 6.17 0.41 9.03
C VAL A 480 5.04 1.43 8.98
N ARG A 481 5.06 2.42 9.88
CA ARG A 481 4.04 3.48 9.97
C ARG A 481 4.41 4.75 9.21
N ASN A 482 5.70 5.10 9.16
CA ASN A 482 6.17 6.30 8.47
C ASN A 482 7.63 6.13 8.01
N LEU A 483 7.99 6.82 6.94
CA LEU A 483 9.33 6.86 6.36
C LEU A 483 9.74 8.30 6.11
N LYS A 484 10.97 8.66 6.48
CA LYS A 484 11.57 9.96 6.16
C LYS A 484 13.04 9.81 5.80
N ILE A 485 13.48 10.56 4.80
CA ILE A 485 14.89 10.64 4.43
C ILE A 485 15.55 11.69 5.33
N ILE A 486 16.71 11.34 5.89
CA ILE A 486 17.51 12.18 6.76
C ILE A 486 18.80 12.53 6.01
N ARG A 487 19.08 13.83 5.92
CA ARG A 487 20.34 14.39 5.44
C ARG A 487 20.91 15.30 6.51
N VAL A 488 22.03 14.91 7.09
CA VAL A 488 22.75 15.71 8.09
C VAL A 488 24.14 15.98 7.55
N GLU A 489 24.53 17.26 7.52
CA GLU A 489 25.84 17.67 7.00
C GLU A 489 26.98 16.91 7.72
N GLY A 490 27.92 16.38 6.94
CA GLY A 490 29.05 15.60 7.45
C GLY A 490 28.72 14.16 7.88
N LEU A 491 27.49 13.70 7.71
CA LEU A 491 27.07 12.32 7.96
C LEU A 491 26.50 11.69 6.68
N PRO A 492 26.57 10.35 6.53
CA PRO A 492 25.95 9.67 5.40
C PRO A 492 24.42 9.83 5.45
N ASP A 493 23.81 9.91 4.27
CA ASP A 493 22.36 9.95 4.10
C ASP A 493 21.70 8.67 4.65
N LYS A 494 20.61 8.84 5.41
CA LYS A 494 19.91 7.74 6.10
C LYS A 494 18.43 7.74 5.78
N LEU A 495 17.81 6.56 5.80
CA LEU A 495 16.36 6.41 5.84
C LEU A 495 15.89 6.13 7.27
N MET A 496 15.02 7.00 7.79
CA MET A 496 14.33 6.85 9.07
C MET A 496 13.06 6.02 8.89
N ILE A 497 12.94 4.98 9.69
CA ILE A 497 11.82 4.06 9.71
C ILE A 497 11.15 4.16 11.07
N ILE A 498 9.86 4.52 11.05
CA ILE A 498 9.06 4.68 12.27
C ILE A 498 8.01 3.57 12.29
N ALA A 499 8.02 2.79 13.38
CA ALA A 499 7.03 1.78 13.70
C ALA A 499 6.34 2.15 15.03
N ASP A 500 5.42 1.31 15.49
CA ASP A 500 4.64 1.58 16.69
C ASP A 500 5.48 1.67 17.98
N GLU A 501 6.55 0.88 18.08
CA GLU A 501 7.38 0.74 19.28
C GLU A 501 8.84 1.16 19.09
N LEU A 502 9.25 1.46 17.86
CA LEU A 502 10.64 1.79 17.59
C LEU A 502 10.82 2.76 16.43
N VAL A 503 11.93 3.48 16.49
CA VAL A 503 12.48 4.25 15.38
C VAL A 503 13.84 3.65 15.04
N GLN A 504 14.08 3.33 13.78
CA GLN A 504 15.35 2.79 13.30
C GLN A 504 15.84 3.55 12.08
N THR A 505 17.15 3.72 11.95
CA THR A 505 17.77 4.26 10.73
C THR A 505 18.62 3.23 10.03
N ILE A 506 18.59 3.27 8.70
CA ILE A 506 19.46 2.51 7.79
C ILE A 506 20.14 3.48 6.82
N LEU A 507 21.24 3.07 6.19
CA LEU A 507 21.84 3.83 5.09
C LEU A 507 20.86 3.94 3.93
N LEU A 508 20.86 5.09 3.24
CA LEU A 508 19.97 5.33 2.11
C LEU A 508 20.31 4.46 0.90
N HIS A 509 21.59 4.16 0.69
CA HIS A 509 22.09 3.27 -0.35
C HIS A 509 23.13 2.29 0.19
N ARG A 510 23.32 1.17 -0.51
CA ARG A 510 24.22 0.07 -0.10
C ARG A 510 25.35 -0.20 -1.10
N CYS A 511 25.83 0.82 -1.81
CA CYS A 511 26.85 0.69 -2.85
C CYS A 511 28.11 -0.06 -2.40
N THR A 512 28.50 0.06 -1.13
CA THR A 512 29.70 -0.59 -0.56
C THR A 512 29.40 -1.94 0.11
N ALA A 513 28.20 -2.50 -0.05
CA ALA A 513 27.85 -3.79 0.52
C ALA A 513 28.70 -4.93 -0.06
N ALA A 514 29.00 -5.95 0.76
CA ALA A 514 29.84 -7.08 0.36
C ALA A 514 29.29 -7.85 -0.86
N LYS A 515 27.98 -7.79 -1.11
CA LYS A 515 27.33 -8.38 -2.31
C LYS A 515 27.72 -7.66 -3.61
N MET A 516 28.27 -6.45 -3.54
CA MET A 516 28.65 -5.59 -4.67
C MET A 516 30.15 -5.67 -4.97
N ASN A 517 30.66 -6.90 -5.08
CA ASN A 517 32.08 -7.19 -5.22
C ASN A 517 32.59 -7.26 -6.67
N ASN A 518 31.72 -7.05 -7.66
CA ASN A 518 32.09 -7.10 -9.07
C ASN A 518 31.32 -6.08 -9.91
N CYS A 519 31.93 -5.69 -11.03
CA CYS A 519 31.42 -4.70 -11.98
C CYS A 519 29.99 -5.05 -12.46
N GLY A 520 29.76 -6.31 -12.80
CA GLY A 520 28.46 -6.77 -13.29
C GLY A 520 27.34 -6.63 -12.26
N MET A 521 27.62 -6.96 -10.99
CA MET A 521 26.67 -6.83 -9.89
C MET A 521 26.40 -5.36 -9.53
N CYS A 522 27.45 -4.54 -9.41
CA CYS A 522 27.30 -3.12 -9.08
C CYS A 522 26.44 -2.38 -10.11
N ILE A 523 26.64 -2.64 -11.40
CA ILE A 523 25.84 -2.01 -12.47
C ILE A 523 24.48 -2.70 -12.62
N GLY A 524 24.40 -4.00 -12.35
CA GLY A 524 23.20 -4.81 -12.47
C GLY A 524 22.07 -4.45 -11.50
N ILE A 525 22.37 -3.77 -10.39
CA ILE A 525 21.35 -3.29 -9.45
C ILE A 525 20.61 -2.05 -9.95
N GLN A 526 21.17 -1.34 -10.94
CA GLN A 526 20.54 -0.17 -11.57
C GLN A 526 20.18 0.96 -10.58
N ASP A 527 20.96 1.10 -9.51
CA ASP A 527 20.79 2.14 -8.50
C ASP A 527 21.44 3.46 -8.95
N PRO A 528 20.71 4.58 -9.00
CA PRO A 528 21.28 5.89 -9.31
C PRO A 528 22.38 6.36 -8.35
N TYR A 529 22.38 5.90 -7.10
CA TYR A 529 23.43 6.24 -6.14
C TYR A 529 24.75 5.51 -6.41
N CYS A 530 24.73 4.36 -7.08
CA CYS A 530 25.90 3.47 -7.17
C CYS A 530 26.54 3.48 -8.55
N ALA A 531 27.88 3.52 -8.58
CA ALA A 531 28.69 3.37 -9.79
C ALA A 531 29.91 2.48 -9.51
N TRP A 532 30.40 1.80 -10.54
CA TRP A 532 31.62 0.99 -10.45
C TRP A 532 32.84 1.84 -10.75
N ASP A 533 33.80 1.89 -9.82
CA ASP A 533 35.11 2.49 -10.04
C ASP A 533 36.06 1.46 -10.65
N SER A 534 36.49 1.72 -11.89
CA SER A 534 37.43 0.87 -12.61
C SER A 534 38.90 1.02 -12.18
N SER A 535 39.23 2.05 -11.39
CA SER A 535 40.58 2.25 -10.88
C SER A 535 40.86 1.44 -9.61
N GLU A 536 39.86 1.34 -8.74
CA GLU A 536 39.95 0.63 -7.46
C GLU A 536 39.18 -0.69 -7.45
N ASP A 537 38.58 -1.08 -8.58
CA ASP A 537 37.77 -2.29 -8.76
C ASP A 537 36.72 -2.49 -7.65
N ARG A 538 36.01 -1.42 -7.32
CA ARG A 538 34.97 -1.43 -6.28
C ARG A 538 33.76 -0.59 -6.66
N CYS A 539 32.62 -0.95 -6.06
CA CYS A 539 31.40 -0.15 -6.18
C CYS A 539 31.43 1.00 -5.17
N VAL A 540 31.12 2.21 -5.64
CA VAL A 540 31.18 3.46 -4.86
C VAL A 540 29.87 4.23 -5.00
N ALA A 541 29.57 5.07 -4.01
CA ALA A 541 28.47 6.02 -4.10
C ALA A 541 28.89 7.23 -4.94
N VAL A 542 28.04 7.64 -5.88
CA VAL A 542 28.33 8.73 -6.84
C VAL A 542 28.54 10.07 -6.13
N ASN A 543 27.75 10.36 -5.09
CA ASN A 543 27.84 11.63 -4.36
C ASN A 543 29.08 11.72 -3.45
N ASP A 544 29.58 10.59 -2.97
CA ASP A 544 30.73 10.53 -2.05
C ASP A 544 32.08 10.45 -2.80
N PHE A 545 32.04 10.32 -4.13
CA PHE A 545 33.24 10.07 -4.91
C PHE A 545 34.07 11.35 -5.13
N VAL A 546 35.24 11.39 -4.50
CA VAL A 546 36.23 12.46 -4.67
C VAL A 546 37.23 12.04 -5.75
N GLY A 547 36.87 12.20 -7.03
CA GLY A 547 37.72 11.81 -8.14
C GLY A 547 37.15 12.16 -9.52
N SER A 548 37.86 11.77 -10.59
CA SER A 548 37.37 11.97 -11.96
C SER A 548 36.25 10.98 -12.29
N HIS A 549 35.04 11.50 -12.55
CA HIS A 549 33.88 10.67 -12.94
C HIS A 549 34.08 9.90 -14.25
N LYS A 550 35.15 10.17 -15.01
CA LYS A 550 35.45 9.46 -16.27
C LYS A 550 35.74 7.96 -16.09
N LEU A 551 36.14 7.54 -14.89
CA LEU A 551 36.48 6.15 -14.59
C LEU A 551 35.33 5.38 -13.91
N LEU A 552 34.20 6.06 -13.68
CA LEU A 552 33.00 5.48 -13.11
C LEU A 552 32.10 4.90 -14.20
N PHE A 553 31.63 3.68 -13.99
CA PHE A 553 30.68 3.01 -14.87
C PHE A 553 29.34 2.86 -14.17
N GLN A 554 28.27 3.32 -14.82
CA GLN A 554 26.89 3.17 -14.37
C GLN A 554 25.99 3.05 -15.59
N ASN A 555 24.98 2.19 -15.51
CA ASN A 555 23.97 2.06 -16.56
C ASN A 555 22.63 1.68 -15.94
N ILE A 556 21.86 2.69 -15.52
CA ILE A 556 20.55 2.50 -14.90
C ILE A 556 19.55 1.88 -15.88
N PRO A 557 19.43 2.33 -17.16
CA PRO A 557 18.39 1.78 -18.03
C PRO A 557 18.57 0.31 -18.42
N ARG A 558 19.81 -0.15 -18.62
CA ARG A 558 20.08 -1.53 -19.08
C ARG A 558 20.64 -2.45 -18.00
N GLY A 559 21.24 -1.90 -16.94
CA GLY A 559 21.89 -2.69 -15.90
C GLY A 559 23.11 -3.46 -16.39
N GLN A 560 23.73 -3.02 -17.49
CA GLN A 560 24.87 -3.69 -18.12
C GLN A 560 25.85 -2.67 -18.70
N HIS A 561 27.15 -2.93 -18.58
CA HIS A 561 28.18 -2.08 -19.15
C HIS A 561 29.19 -2.91 -19.94
N LYS A 562 29.59 -2.44 -21.13
CA LYS A 562 30.46 -3.19 -22.05
C LYS A 562 31.83 -3.54 -21.45
N MET A 563 32.31 -2.69 -20.53
CA MET A 563 33.61 -2.88 -19.87
C MET A 563 33.55 -3.87 -18.71
N CYS A 564 32.35 -4.23 -18.22
CA CYS A 564 32.21 -5.33 -17.26
C CYS A 564 32.28 -6.65 -18.04
N LYS A 565 33.44 -7.33 -17.98
CA LYS A 565 33.55 -8.68 -18.56
C LYS A 565 32.64 -9.63 -17.78
N PRO A 566 31.86 -10.51 -18.43
CA PRO A 566 31.21 -11.61 -17.73
C PRO A 566 32.31 -12.47 -17.06
N PRO A 567 32.05 -13.04 -15.87
CA PRO A 567 32.99 -13.99 -15.29
C PRO A 567 33.30 -15.07 -16.33
N HIS A 568 34.59 -15.30 -16.59
CA HIS A 568 35.04 -16.36 -17.49
C HIS A 568 34.58 -17.71 -16.93
N VAL A 569 33.38 -18.15 -17.30
CA VAL A 569 33.05 -19.57 -17.24
C VAL A 569 33.89 -20.20 -18.35
N VAL A 570 34.97 -20.86 -17.98
CA VAL A 570 35.74 -21.71 -18.90
C VAL A 570 34.83 -22.87 -19.27
N SER A 571 33.93 -22.64 -20.23
CA SER A 571 33.25 -23.72 -20.91
C SER A 571 34.29 -24.35 -21.81
N ALA A 572 34.89 -25.45 -21.34
CA ALA A 572 35.77 -26.27 -22.14
C ALA A 572 34.94 -26.95 -23.24
N VAL A 573 34.59 -26.20 -24.26
CA VAL A 573 34.08 -26.75 -25.52
C VAL A 573 35.32 -27.24 -26.27
N ALA A 574 35.55 -28.55 -26.22
CA ALA A 574 36.57 -29.21 -27.02
C ALA A 574 36.20 -29.06 -28.51
N VAL A 575 36.95 -28.22 -29.21
CA VAL A 575 36.85 -28.03 -30.67
C VAL A 575 37.93 -28.89 -31.34
N LYS A 576 37.56 -30.08 -31.82
CA LYS A 576 37.66 -30.47 -33.24
C LYS A 576 37.42 -31.98 -33.48
N PRO A 577 36.81 -32.33 -34.63
CA PRO A 577 36.59 -33.70 -35.07
C PRO A 577 37.86 -34.28 -35.69
N LEU A 578 38.15 -35.56 -35.43
CA LEU A 578 39.15 -36.32 -36.16
C LEU A 578 38.43 -37.40 -36.97
N GLU A 579 38.45 -37.23 -38.29
CA GLU A 579 38.07 -38.25 -39.26
C GLU A 579 38.88 -39.53 -39.04
N ARG A 580 38.21 -40.68 -39.08
CA ARG A 580 38.86 -41.99 -39.02
C ARG A 580 38.66 -42.69 -40.37
N GLY A 581 39.69 -42.60 -41.21
CA GLY A 581 39.93 -43.53 -42.31
C GLY A 581 40.45 -44.86 -41.77
N ILE A 582 40.07 -45.92 -42.49
CA ILE A 582 40.20 -47.34 -42.15
C ILE A 582 41.59 -47.90 -42.56
N ALA A 583 41.94 -49.03 -41.93
CA ALA A 583 43.05 -49.96 -42.16
C ALA A 583 44.28 -49.70 -41.26
N GLY A 584 44.79 -50.64 -40.46
CA GLY A 584 44.64 -52.10 -40.45
C GLY A 584 46.03 -52.74 -40.62
N ASP A 585 46.42 -53.55 -39.62
CA ASP A 585 47.57 -54.49 -39.59
C ASP A 585 48.96 -53.87 -39.38
N GLU A 586 49.92 -54.45 -38.64
CA GLU A 586 50.01 -55.69 -37.86
C GLU A 586 51.23 -55.60 -36.91
N ALA A 587 51.16 -56.37 -35.81
CA ALA A 587 52.25 -57.06 -35.11
C ALA A 587 53.50 -56.32 -34.52
N GLY A 588 53.73 -56.54 -33.21
CA GLY A 588 55.07 -56.94 -32.73
C GLY A 588 55.73 -56.12 -31.58
N LYS A 589 55.61 -56.68 -30.37
CA LYS A 589 56.62 -56.78 -29.28
C LYS A 589 57.31 -55.56 -28.64
N ASP A 590 57.21 -55.61 -27.30
CA ASP A 590 58.22 -55.35 -26.25
C ASP A 590 58.60 -53.91 -25.82
N GLU A 591 58.51 -53.77 -24.50
CA GLU A 591 59.25 -52.92 -23.55
C GLU A 591 59.01 -51.38 -23.45
N VAL A 592 58.47 -51.04 -22.27
CA VAL A 592 58.95 -50.04 -21.29
C VAL A 592 59.26 -48.62 -21.78
N ILE A 593 58.51 -47.63 -21.26
CA ILE A 593 58.99 -46.46 -20.50
C ILE A 593 57.75 -45.61 -20.16
N CYS A 594 57.38 -45.55 -18.87
CA CYS A 594 56.50 -44.49 -18.37
C CYS A 594 57.33 -43.19 -18.22
N PRO A 595 56.91 -42.04 -18.77
CA PRO A 595 57.42 -40.75 -18.31
C PRO A 595 56.77 -40.38 -16.98
N LYS A 596 57.66 -40.17 -16.01
CA LYS A 596 57.48 -39.67 -14.64
C LYS A 596 56.35 -38.64 -14.46
N CYS A 597 55.30 -39.01 -13.72
CA CYS A 597 54.60 -38.07 -12.85
C CYS A 597 55.22 -38.17 -11.46
N SER A 598 55.98 -37.16 -11.07
CA SER A 598 56.57 -37.08 -9.74
C SER A 598 55.60 -36.36 -8.81
N ILE A 599 55.28 -37.04 -7.70
CA ILE A 599 54.68 -36.56 -6.45
C ILE A 599 53.14 -36.66 -6.36
N CYS A 600 52.69 -37.86 -6.01
CA CYS A 600 51.65 -38.03 -4.99
C CYS A 600 52.27 -38.77 -3.80
N ASN A 601 51.98 -38.32 -2.57
CA ASN A 601 52.04 -39.12 -1.36
C ASN A 601 51.08 -38.51 -0.32
N PRO A 602 50.64 -39.27 0.70
CA PRO A 602 49.34 -39.94 0.69
C PRO A 602 48.36 -39.40 1.75
N LEU A 603 47.09 -39.82 1.62
CA LEU A 603 45.98 -39.76 2.60
C LEU A 603 46.42 -39.85 4.08
N PRO A 604 45.69 -39.25 5.05
CA PRO A 604 44.31 -39.69 5.34
C PRO A 604 43.34 -38.61 5.85
N CYS A 605 42.04 -38.92 5.77
CA CYS A 605 40.97 -38.60 6.73
C CYS A 605 39.61 -38.63 6.00
N THR A 606 38.88 -39.73 6.18
CA THR A 606 37.64 -39.83 6.98
C THR A 606 36.38 -39.40 6.23
N SER A 607 35.48 -40.37 6.12
CA SER A 607 34.07 -40.25 5.79
C SER A 607 33.39 -39.08 6.49
N ASP A 608 32.68 -38.24 5.73
CA ASP A 608 31.22 -38.30 5.78
C ASP A 608 30.53 -37.58 4.61
N GLY A 609 29.33 -38.07 4.30
CA GLY A 609 28.53 -37.89 3.10
C GLY A 609 28.43 -36.50 2.46
N GLN A 610 28.53 -36.49 1.13
CA GLN A 610 27.54 -35.82 0.30
C GLN A 610 27.45 -36.48 -1.08
N ALA A 611 26.23 -36.84 -1.46
CA ALA A 611 25.88 -37.49 -2.70
C ALA A 611 26.26 -36.61 -3.90
N GLN A 612 27.16 -37.09 -4.75
CA GLN A 612 27.27 -36.59 -6.12
C GLN A 612 26.11 -37.17 -6.93
N GLU A 613 25.14 -36.30 -7.21
CA GLU A 613 24.01 -36.58 -8.09
C GLU A 613 24.53 -36.82 -9.52
N LYS A 614 24.61 -38.09 -9.89
CA LYS A 614 25.02 -38.53 -11.22
C LYS A 614 23.82 -38.33 -12.15
N ILE A 615 23.78 -37.22 -12.89
CA ILE A 615 22.73 -36.97 -13.89
C ILE A 615 22.90 -37.99 -15.01
N VAL A 616 22.08 -39.04 -15.00
CA VAL A 616 21.95 -40.01 -16.08
C VAL A 616 21.06 -39.39 -17.15
N ILE A 617 21.65 -39.01 -18.28
CA ILE A 617 20.91 -38.52 -19.44
C ILE A 617 20.30 -39.75 -20.13
N TYR A 618 19.00 -39.95 -19.97
CA TYR A 618 18.24 -40.94 -20.72
C TYR A 618 17.99 -40.41 -22.13
N THR A 619 18.27 -41.23 -23.15
CA THR A 619 17.89 -40.93 -24.54
C THR A 619 16.36 -40.94 -24.65
N ALA A 620 15.78 -40.07 -25.48
CA ALA A 620 14.33 -39.87 -25.60
C ALA A 620 13.53 -41.18 -25.78
N ASP A 621 14.12 -42.18 -26.44
CA ASP A 621 13.51 -43.49 -26.65
C ASP A 621 13.34 -44.30 -25.36
N THR A 622 14.31 -44.20 -24.43
CA THR A 622 14.24 -44.90 -23.14
C THR A 622 13.18 -44.30 -22.21
N LEU A 623 13.01 -42.97 -22.26
CA LEU A 623 11.95 -42.29 -21.52
C LEU A 623 10.56 -42.63 -22.10
N GLY A 624 10.44 -42.67 -23.43
CA GLY A 624 9.19 -43.05 -24.10
C GLY A 624 8.72 -44.46 -23.71
N MET A 625 9.64 -45.43 -23.67
CA MET A 625 9.33 -46.81 -23.28
C MET A 625 8.96 -46.93 -21.79
N ALA A 626 9.60 -46.17 -20.90
CA ALA A 626 9.29 -46.18 -19.47
C ALA A 626 7.92 -45.56 -19.16
N VAL A 627 7.54 -44.50 -19.87
CA VAL A 627 6.23 -43.86 -19.71
C VAL A 627 5.12 -44.75 -20.28
N ALA A 628 5.33 -45.35 -21.45
CA ALA A 628 4.34 -46.26 -22.03
C ALA A 628 4.10 -47.50 -21.16
N THR A 629 5.16 -48.09 -20.61
CA THR A 629 5.05 -49.28 -19.75
C THR A 629 4.40 -48.97 -18.39
N SER A 630 4.70 -47.82 -17.79
CA SER A 630 4.06 -47.41 -16.52
C SER A 630 2.57 -47.09 -16.67
N VAL A 631 2.14 -46.48 -17.78
CA VAL A 631 0.71 -46.20 -18.05
C VAL A 631 -0.07 -47.51 -18.26
N LEU A 632 0.49 -48.46 -19.01
CA LEU A 632 -0.14 -49.76 -19.22
C LEU A 632 -0.25 -50.57 -17.92
N ALA A 633 0.79 -50.55 -17.09
CA ALA A 633 0.78 -51.26 -15.81
C ALA A 633 -0.27 -50.68 -14.83
N THR A 634 -0.38 -49.36 -14.75
CA THR A 634 -1.34 -48.70 -13.85
C THR A 634 -2.80 -48.91 -14.28
N LEU A 635 -3.08 -48.94 -15.59
CA LEU A 635 -4.42 -49.27 -16.10
C LEU A 635 -4.84 -50.71 -15.76
N VAL A 636 -3.93 -51.67 -15.91
CA VAL A 636 -4.23 -53.08 -15.60
C VAL A 636 -4.46 -53.28 -14.10
N VAL A 637 -3.60 -52.69 -13.25
CA VAL A 637 -3.76 -52.78 -11.79
C VAL A 637 -5.05 -52.10 -11.32
N GLY A 638 -5.37 -50.92 -11.87
CA GLY A 638 -6.62 -50.21 -11.56
C GLY A 638 -7.87 -51.01 -11.95
N PHE A 639 -7.85 -51.66 -13.11
CA PHE A 639 -8.97 -52.49 -13.57
C PHE A 639 -9.16 -53.74 -12.69
N VAL A 640 -8.08 -54.42 -12.33
CA VAL A 640 -8.13 -55.61 -11.46
C VAL A 640 -8.60 -55.25 -10.05
N ALA A 641 -8.10 -54.16 -9.48
CA ALA A 641 -8.53 -53.68 -8.16
C ALA A 641 -10.02 -53.27 -8.15
N GLY A 642 -10.48 -52.57 -9.20
CA GLY A 642 -11.89 -52.20 -9.36
C GLY A 642 -12.81 -53.43 -9.53
N TYR A 643 -12.37 -54.43 -10.27
CA TYR A 643 -13.11 -55.68 -10.46
C TYR A 643 -13.26 -56.49 -9.16
N LEU A 644 -12.20 -56.56 -8.35
CA LEU A 644 -12.23 -57.23 -7.05
C LEU A 644 -13.13 -56.50 -6.04
N PHE A 645 -13.09 -55.16 -6.01
CA PHE A 645 -13.96 -54.35 -5.15
C PHE A 645 -15.44 -54.49 -5.52
N SER A 646 -15.74 -54.52 -6.82
CA SER A 646 -17.12 -54.70 -7.31
C SER A 646 -17.73 -56.05 -6.90
N ARG A 647 -16.92 -57.10 -6.87
CA ARG A 647 -17.36 -58.45 -6.50
C ARG A 647 -17.52 -58.64 -4.99
N HIS A 648 -16.85 -57.84 -4.17
CA HIS A 648 -16.90 -57.95 -2.71
C HIS A 648 -18.15 -57.28 -2.09
N TYR A 649 -18.77 -56.32 -2.79
CA TYR A 649 -19.90 -55.53 -2.24
C TYR A 649 -21.29 -55.94 -2.74
N SER A 650 -21.42 -57.08 -3.43
CA SER A 650 -22.70 -57.53 -4.02
C SER A 650 -23.68 -58.16 -3.02
N HIS A 651 -23.36 -58.24 -1.72
CA HIS A 651 -24.14 -58.99 -0.72
C HIS A 651 -24.47 -58.23 0.58
N LEU A 652 -24.98 -56.98 0.51
CA LEU A 652 -25.67 -56.36 1.66
C LEU A 652 -26.92 -55.54 1.24
N PRO A 653 -28.03 -55.58 2.01
CA PRO A 653 -29.26 -54.84 1.67
C PRO A 653 -29.22 -53.39 2.18
N MET A 654 -29.79 -52.47 1.39
CA MET A 654 -29.69 -51.00 1.56
C MET A 654 -31.09 -50.40 1.83
N HIS A 655 -31.23 -49.61 2.91
CA HIS A 655 -32.42 -48.81 3.23
C HIS A 655 -32.34 -47.40 2.62
N THR A 656 -33.47 -46.96 2.06
CA THR A 656 -33.73 -45.70 1.33
C THR A 656 -33.96 -44.47 2.20
N HIS A 657 -33.51 -43.29 1.76
CA HIS A 657 -34.18 -42.01 2.04
C HIS A 657 -34.03 -40.98 0.89
N HIS A 658 -35.18 -40.56 0.36
CA HIS A 658 -35.49 -39.37 -0.45
C HIS A 658 -35.44 -38.07 0.42
N GLN A 659 -35.42 -36.80 0.02
CA GLN A 659 -35.72 -35.93 -1.16
C GLN A 659 -34.79 -34.68 -1.04
N LEU A 660 -34.53 -33.78 -2.01
CA LEU A 660 -35.46 -32.85 -2.67
C LEU A 660 -34.72 -32.08 -3.80
N ASN A 661 -35.22 -32.17 -5.04
CA ASN A 661 -34.88 -31.28 -6.15
C ASN A 661 -36.14 -31.12 -7.02
N ARG A 662 -36.71 -29.91 -7.06
CA ARG A 662 -37.74 -29.41 -7.99
C ARG A 662 -37.86 -27.91 -7.65
N LEU A 663 -37.59 -26.95 -8.53
CA LEU A 663 -38.25 -26.70 -9.81
C LEU A 663 -37.35 -25.82 -10.69
N THR A 664 -37.05 -26.25 -11.92
CA THR A 664 -36.78 -25.36 -13.06
C THR A 664 -37.24 -26.09 -14.33
N GLY A 665 -38.08 -25.43 -15.11
CA GLY A 665 -38.60 -25.91 -16.38
C GLY A 665 -39.72 -24.99 -16.87
N ASP A 666 -39.37 -24.11 -17.82
CA ASP A 666 -40.12 -23.82 -19.06
C ASP A 666 -39.92 -22.38 -19.54
N ASN A 667 -39.14 -22.21 -20.62
CA ASN A 667 -39.63 -21.77 -21.94
C ASN A 667 -38.48 -21.30 -22.85
N LEU A 668 -38.43 -21.90 -24.03
CA LEU A 668 -37.62 -21.54 -25.20
C LEU A 668 -38.48 -20.71 -26.16
N ASN A 669 -37.93 -19.59 -26.66
CA ASN A 669 -37.95 -19.10 -28.07
C ASN A 669 -38.02 -17.57 -28.16
N ALA A 670 -36.97 -16.94 -28.70
CA ALA A 670 -37.02 -15.84 -29.67
C ALA A 670 -35.59 -15.42 -30.09
N GLU A 671 -35.31 -15.47 -31.39
CA GLU A 671 -34.10 -14.91 -32.02
C GLU A 671 -34.25 -13.40 -32.30
N GLY A 672 -33.17 -12.62 -32.19
CA GLY A 672 -33.05 -11.23 -32.69
C GLY A 672 -32.07 -10.37 -31.86
N PRO A 673 -31.09 -9.65 -32.47
CA PRO A 673 -29.95 -9.07 -31.74
C PRO A 673 -30.24 -7.65 -31.24
N SER A 674 -30.03 -7.41 -29.94
CA SER A 674 -30.00 -6.04 -29.41
C SER A 674 -29.15 -5.92 -28.14
N TYR A 675 -28.31 -4.88 -28.16
CA TYR A 675 -27.41 -4.34 -27.14
C TYR A 675 -27.79 -4.64 -25.68
N ILE A 676 -26.83 -5.20 -24.93
CA ILE A 676 -26.91 -5.47 -23.49
C ILE A 676 -26.42 -4.24 -22.71
N PRO A 677 -27.23 -3.62 -21.83
CA PRO A 677 -26.73 -2.76 -20.77
C PRO A 677 -26.30 -3.61 -19.55
N PRO A 678 -25.23 -3.25 -18.81
CA PRO A 678 -24.93 -3.93 -17.56
C PRO A 678 -25.88 -3.40 -16.46
N CYS A 679 -26.27 -4.28 -15.54
CA CYS A 679 -27.11 -4.05 -14.37
C CYS A 679 -28.62 -4.19 -14.59
N ALA A 680 -29.07 -5.44 -14.77
CA ALA A 680 -30.40 -5.85 -14.35
C ALA A 680 -30.28 -7.13 -13.51
N ASN A 681 -30.60 -7.03 -12.21
CA ASN A 681 -31.14 -8.16 -11.45
C ASN A 681 -31.97 -7.61 -10.28
N ASN A 682 -33.29 -7.67 -10.46
CA ASN A 682 -34.30 -7.45 -9.44
C ASN A 682 -34.29 -8.61 -8.43
N LYS A 683 -34.10 -8.31 -7.15
CA LYS A 683 -34.71 -9.05 -6.02
C LYS A 683 -35.04 -8.10 -4.85
N PRO A 684 -36.06 -8.41 -4.05
CA PRO A 684 -36.92 -7.40 -3.43
C PRO A 684 -36.35 -6.80 -2.13
N ALA A 685 -36.83 -5.59 -1.86
CA ALA A 685 -36.54 -4.78 -0.69
C ALA A 685 -36.64 -5.54 0.63
N ILE A 686 -35.60 -5.42 1.45
CA ILE A 686 -35.65 -5.68 2.89
C ILE A 686 -36.34 -4.48 3.53
N ASN A 687 -37.55 -4.69 4.05
CA ASN A 687 -38.28 -3.70 4.83
C ASN A 687 -37.49 -3.35 6.10
N LEU A 688 -36.97 -2.13 6.19
CA LEU A 688 -36.68 -1.50 7.48
C LEU A 688 -38.02 -1.16 8.15
N VAL A 689 -38.27 -1.77 9.30
CA VAL A 689 -39.43 -1.49 10.15
C VAL A 689 -39.25 -0.10 10.78
N LEU A 690 -39.91 0.89 10.18
CA LEU A 690 -40.24 2.16 10.86
C LEU A 690 -41.48 1.91 11.71
N ASN A 691 -41.31 1.96 13.04
CA ASN A 691 -42.43 1.96 13.99
C ASN A 691 -43.25 3.25 13.81
N VAL A 692 -44.38 3.13 13.11
CA VAL A 692 -45.45 4.12 13.09
C VAL A 692 -46.70 3.47 13.68
N PRO A 693 -47.36 4.05 14.71
CA PRO A 693 -48.54 3.45 15.30
C PRO A 693 -49.77 3.62 14.38
N PRO A 694 -50.72 2.67 14.37
CA PRO A 694 -51.82 2.70 13.42
C PRO A 694 -52.90 3.74 13.79
N LYS A 695 -53.37 4.47 12.77
CA LYS A 695 -54.61 5.27 12.82
C LYS A 695 -55.82 4.35 12.66
N ASN A 696 -56.81 4.50 13.54
CA ASN A 696 -58.12 3.86 13.40
C ASN A 696 -59.04 4.66 12.47
N ALA A 697 -59.81 3.92 11.67
CA ALA A 697 -60.91 4.42 10.86
C ALA A 697 -62.15 4.63 11.74
N ASN A 698 -62.50 5.89 11.99
CA ASN A 698 -63.89 6.35 12.14
C ASN A 698 -63.91 7.87 12.06
N GLY A 699 -64.40 8.39 10.93
CA GLY A 699 -64.68 9.80 10.79
C GLY A 699 -65.82 10.20 11.72
N LYS A 700 -65.57 11.22 12.55
CA LYS A 700 -66.56 12.17 13.08
C LYS A 700 -65.81 13.36 13.71
N ASN A 701 -66.18 14.57 13.28
CA ASN A 701 -65.70 15.85 13.80
C ASN A 701 -66.30 16.14 15.18
N ALA A 702 -65.51 16.76 16.09
CA ALA A 702 -66.00 17.76 17.04
C ALA A 702 -64.84 18.49 17.77
N ASN A 703 -64.84 19.81 17.61
CA ASN A 703 -64.61 20.88 18.58
C ASN A 703 -63.23 21.21 19.20
N SER A 704 -62.90 22.49 18.98
CA SER A 704 -62.14 23.46 19.77
C SER A 704 -62.09 23.24 21.29
N SER A 705 -60.93 23.49 21.91
CA SER A 705 -60.63 24.73 22.66
C SER A 705 -59.45 24.52 23.62
N THR A 706 -58.48 25.44 23.55
CA THR A 706 -57.65 26.01 24.63
C THR A 706 -57.40 25.20 25.91
N ASP A 707 -56.13 24.96 26.25
CA ASP A 707 -55.54 25.57 27.45
C ASP A 707 -54.01 25.48 27.55
N ASN A 708 -53.43 26.58 28.01
CA ASN A 708 -52.01 26.79 28.30
C ASN A 708 -51.61 26.18 29.65
N LYS A 709 -50.45 25.50 29.72
CA LYS A 709 -49.35 25.79 30.67
C LYS A 709 -48.16 24.81 30.51
N PRO A 710 -46.90 25.28 30.70
CA PRO A 710 -45.68 24.47 30.64
C PRO A 710 -45.34 23.87 32.03
N ILE A 711 -44.30 23.02 32.10
CA ILE A 711 -43.62 22.34 33.26
C ILE A 711 -43.66 20.80 33.02
N GLN A 712 -42.61 19.98 33.08
CA GLN A 712 -41.28 20.03 33.69
C GLN A 712 -40.34 19.00 33.03
N LYS A 713 -39.03 19.24 33.13
CA LYS A 713 -37.95 18.28 32.83
C LYS A 713 -38.08 17.00 33.68
N VAL A 714 -38.00 15.84 33.04
CA VAL A 714 -37.58 14.59 33.71
C VAL A 714 -36.58 13.85 32.84
N LYS A 715 -35.34 13.74 33.37
CA LYS A 715 -34.29 12.82 32.94
C LYS A 715 -34.83 11.39 32.96
N LYS A 716 -34.68 10.65 31.86
CA LYS A 716 -34.61 9.18 31.91
C LYS A 716 -33.31 8.70 31.28
N THR A 717 -32.41 8.33 32.17
CA THR A 717 -31.33 7.37 31.97
C THR A 717 -31.94 6.06 31.47
N TYR A 718 -31.38 5.48 30.41
CA TYR A 718 -31.54 4.06 30.12
C TYR A 718 -30.19 3.38 30.38
N ILE A 719 -30.28 2.36 31.21
CA ILE A 719 -29.22 1.42 31.61
C ILE A 719 -28.73 0.64 30.40
#